data_AF-A0A812TZV3-F1
#
_entry.id   AF-A0A812TZV3-F1
#
_cell.length_a   1.000
_cell.length_b   1.000
_cell.length_c   1.000
_cell.angle_alpha   90.00
_cell.angle_beta   90.00
_cell.angle_gamma   90.00
#
_symmetry.space_group_name_H-M   'P 1'
#
loop_
_entity.id
_entity.type
_entity.pdbx_description
1 polymer ?
#
loop_
_entity_poly.entity_id
_entity_poly.type
_entity_poly.pdbx_seq_one_letter_code
_entity_poly.pdbx_strand_id
1 'polypeptide(L)'
;MKRRRLLYKQPLPAAPSSDELGQVRTLVRDKWVASYLAEHGRGGQDARAAAKREFTSAANKRQMLSSMLESGQVPPRLHAAATRLIMAWTSETPLRGPHEVEEDVMSSYRGSGTMFRYSGSWSRVDDAAMSAVLVAKGHNGISEVCSRLKCHPYVQGLWDEFSAFRQQLVSSTPITRWTAAMELHVEASLAANPPIPSVHIHFMFDAIGKTISFRNEPGLTFRNSQPYRSLAAPVARGRACKRAYDQGHFYSTPLKTGAILHATNAPPFKSYAVSPEWITSMWQGDKLSPESAKELYLKSKKHVKQYCDNVTSQVQMTQQSNLQERQAAAQAALLRMHRPRVYLEPVEQEFLPQFQVDAFRRRFLVLDGPTKLGKTTSSLAGPEHTLELNCASSMEPNLRDFNNDVHRAIVFDEASCAMVLRHKKLFQGGVQPLELASSNTNCYSYKVWVYGTMMIDKQHLVACLRRKISSLSRTRRAEKQREANMGLNPRQVFVLLAIYVLTGDPAVALEYISAKAARERMEEADAEDKKRYVEELYLKTSLEDIASLQDPSGSRQGIYKTAQRWIARRRTRNCVCNMNAIGVAPSSEQVAEEYRKQSASSVPTTDARGLRAWSSRFRRSFAFRLGKMKAAKPVEDVCAKAVLFLRHAAWLERSSAKQPVYINIDETALAYSFHAVACLRRKISSLSRTRRAEKQREANMGLNPRQVFVLLAIYVLTGDPAVALEYISAKAARERMEEADAEDKKRYVEELYLKTSLEDIASLQDPSGSRQGIYKTAQRWIARRRTRNFVCNMNAIGVAPSSEQVAEEYRKQSASSVPTTDARGLRAWSSRFRRSFAFRLGKMKAAKPVEDVCAKAGCWVLETSCTRNTACLW
;
A
#
# COMPACT_ATOMS: atom_id res chain seq x y z
N MET A 1 24.81 46.71 -67.56
CA MET A 1 25.00 47.34 -66.24
C MET A 1 25.72 46.35 -65.30
N LYS A 2 26.94 46.72 -64.85
CA LYS A 2 27.69 46.38 -63.61
C LYS A 2 27.42 45.00 -62.93
N ARG A 3 28.37 44.04 -62.98
CA ARG A 3 29.57 43.82 -62.11
C ARG A 3 29.34 42.96 -60.83
N ARG A 4 30.04 41.82 -60.80
CA ARG A 4 30.77 41.14 -59.69
C ARG A 4 30.02 40.65 -58.43
N ARG A 5 30.15 39.34 -58.15
CA ARG A 5 31.14 38.80 -57.18
C ARG A 5 31.33 37.28 -57.34
N LEU A 6 32.54 36.91 -57.78
CA LEU A 6 33.16 35.60 -57.57
C LEU A 6 33.68 35.53 -56.13
N LEU A 7 33.40 34.42 -55.44
CA LEU A 7 34.29 33.84 -54.43
C LEU A 7 34.29 32.33 -54.67
N TYR A 8 35.39 31.84 -55.25
CA TYR A 8 35.69 30.44 -55.43
C TYR A 8 35.72 29.73 -54.07
N LYS A 9 34.85 28.74 -53.86
CA LYS A 9 35.21 27.56 -53.07
C LYS A 9 35.82 26.59 -54.07
N GLN A 10 37.12 26.30 -53.95
CA GLN A 10 37.69 25.15 -54.65
C GLN A 10 36.86 23.91 -54.26
N PRO A 11 36.43 23.06 -55.21
CA PRO A 11 35.89 21.76 -54.86
C PRO A 11 36.96 21.01 -54.05
N LEU A 12 36.54 20.42 -52.93
CA LEU A 12 37.42 19.54 -52.14
C LEU A 12 38.07 18.53 -53.09
N PRO A 13 39.37 18.22 -52.94
CA PRO A 13 40.04 17.21 -53.76
C PRO A 13 39.21 15.92 -53.72
N ALA A 14 38.94 15.36 -54.90
CA ALA A 14 38.15 14.15 -55.04
C ALA A 14 38.71 13.05 -54.11
N ALA A 15 37.82 12.34 -53.43
CA ALA A 15 38.24 11.26 -52.55
C ALA A 15 39.07 10.24 -53.35
N PRO A 16 40.20 9.75 -52.82
CA PRO A 16 41.00 8.75 -53.49
C PRO A 16 40.15 7.53 -53.86
N SER A 17 40.37 7.01 -55.06
CA SER A 17 39.65 5.84 -55.57
C SER A 17 40.01 4.60 -54.74
N SER A 18 39.16 3.56 -54.73
CA SER A 18 39.51 2.32 -54.02
C SER A 18 40.78 1.67 -54.57
N ASP A 19 41.12 1.96 -55.81
CA ASP A 19 42.33 1.49 -56.47
C ASP A 19 43.59 2.10 -55.85
N GLU A 20 43.57 3.39 -55.49
CA GLU A 20 44.71 4.06 -54.85
C GLU A 20 45.01 3.50 -53.44
N LEU A 21 43.98 3.16 -52.67
CA LEU A 21 44.16 2.46 -51.39
C LEU A 21 44.76 1.05 -51.58
N GLY A 22 44.35 0.35 -52.65
CA GLY A 22 44.94 -0.94 -53.05
C GLY A 22 46.42 -0.83 -53.43
N GLN A 23 46.77 0.22 -54.17
CA GLN A 23 48.15 0.53 -54.56
C GLN A 23 49.03 0.83 -53.33
N VAL A 24 48.56 1.64 -52.38
CA VAL A 24 49.29 1.91 -51.12
C VAL A 24 49.48 0.63 -50.31
N ARG A 25 48.43 -0.20 -50.14
CA ARG A 25 48.55 -1.48 -49.42
C ARG A 25 49.57 -2.41 -50.07
N THR A 26 49.60 -2.44 -51.39
CA THR A 26 50.57 -3.24 -52.16
C THR A 26 52.00 -2.73 -51.97
N LEU A 27 52.21 -1.40 -52.05
CA LEU A 27 53.49 -0.76 -51.79
C LEU A 27 54.03 -1.08 -50.39
N VAL A 28 53.19 -0.93 -49.35
CA VAL A 28 53.58 -1.24 -47.97
C VAL A 28 53.86 -2.74 -47.83
N ARG A 29 53.01 -3.61 -48.37
CA ARG A 29 53.26 -5.06 -48.32
C ARG A 29 54.59 -5.42 -48.95
N ASP A 30 54.86 -4.92 -50.15
CA ASP A 30 56.04 -5.32 -50.90
C ASP A 30 57.32 -4.75 -50.27
N LYS A 31 57.26 -3.55 -49.68
CA LYS A 31 58.36 -2.99 -48.87
C LYS A 31 58.61 -3.82 -47.61
N TRP A 32 57.55 -4.21 -46.88
CA TRP A 32 57.67 -5.02 -45.67
C TRP A 32 58.27 -6.38 -45.99
N VAL A 33 57.76 -7.03 -47.04
CA VAL A 33 58.25 -8.33 -47.50
C VAL A 33 59.72 -8.24 -47.92
N ALA A 34 60.13 -7.17 -48.59
CA ALA A 34 61.53 -6.97 -48.95
C ALA A 34 62.43 -6.83 -47.72
N SER A 35 62.04 -6.03 -46.73
CA SER A 35 62.78 -5.88 -45.46
C SER A 35 62.81 -7.19 -44.65
N TYR A 36 61.67 -7.87 -44.52
CA TYR A 36 61.56 -9.14 -43.81
C TYR A 36 62.47 -10.22 -44.42
N LEU A 37 62.46 -10.37 -45.75
CA LEU A 37 63.31 -11.34 -46.45
C LEU A 37 64.80 -11.02 -46.31
N ALA A 38 65.17 -9.74 -46.35
CA ALA A 38 66.54 -9.29 -46.14
C ALA A 38 67.04 -9.59 -44.72
N GLU A 39 66.23 -9.32 -43.69
CA GLU A 39 66.57 -9.60 -42.29
C GLU A 39 66.73 -11.10 -42.01
N HIS A 40 65.94 -11.95 -42.67
CA HIS A 40 65.96 -13.40 -42.43
C HIS A 40 66.87 -14.17 -43.40
N GLY A 41 67.57 -13.48 -44.31
CA GLY A 41 68.45 -14.11 -45.31
C GLY A 41 67.73 -15.08 -46.26
N ARG A 42 66.42 -14.90 -46.49
CA ARG A 42 65.60 -15.81 -47.31
C ARG A 42 65.37 -15.21 -48.70
N GLY A 43 65.62 -16.01 -49.74
CA GLY A 43 65.35 -15.66 -51.14
C GLY A 43 64.36 -16.63 -51.80
N GLY A 44 63.85 -16.26 -52.98
CA GLY A 44 62.97 -17.12 -53.78
C GLY A 44 61.47 -16.80 -53.67
N GLN A 45 60.69 -17.31 -54.63
CA GLN A 45 59.25 -17.05 -54.73
C GLN A 45 58.47 -17.59 -53.53
N ASP A 46 58.84 -18.77 -53.02
CA ASP A 46 58.15 -19.41 -51.89
C ASP A 46 58.33 -18.64 -50.59
N ALA A 47 59.55 -18.16 -50.30
CA ALA A 47 59.82 -17.30 -49.16
C ALA A 47 59.04 -15.98 -49.25
N ARG A 48 58.95 -15.40 -50.46
CA ARG A 48 58.16 -14.19 -50.71
C ARG A 48 56.66 -14.42 -50.51
N ALA A 49 56.13 -15.56 -50.92
CA ALA A 49 54.74 -15.94 -50.69
C ALA A 49 54.44 -16.19 -49.20
N ALA A 50 55.37 -16.82 -48.46
CA ALA A 50 55.28 -16.98 -47.01
C ALA A 50 55.27 -15.63 -46.29
N ALA A 51 56.22 -14.75 -46.58
CA ALA A 51 56.27 -13.40 -46.01
C ALA A 51 55.02 -12.57 -46.35
N LYS A 52 54.45 -12.69 -47.56
CA LYS A 52 53.17 -12.04 -47.91
C LYS A 52 52.00 -12.50 -47.03
N ARG A 53 51.97 -13.77 -46.60
CA ARG A 53 50.93 -14.27 -45.67
C ARG A 53 51.10 -13.68 -44.28
N GLU A 54 52.35 -13.59 -43.81
CA GLU A 54 52.71 -13.03 -42.50
C GLU A 54 52.54 -11.51 -42.41
N PHE A 55 52.68 -10.81 -43.55
CA PHE A 55 52.36 -9.39 -43.62
C PHE A 55 50.94 -9.12 -43.10
N THR A 56 49.96 -10.01 -43.34
CA THR A 56 48.58 -9.79 -42.89
C THR A 56 48.47 -9.61 -41.37
N SER A 57 49.36 -10.21 -40.58
CA SER A 57 49.40 -10.14 -39.11
C SER A 57 50.47 -9.19 -38.53
N ALA A 58 51.32 -8.56 -39.35
CA ALA A 58 52.46 -7.77 -38.86
C ALA A 58 52.03 -6.48 -38.13
N ALA A 59 52.61 -6.23 -36.94
CA ALA A 59 52.32 -5.09 -36.07
C ALA A 59 52.90 -3.74 -36.57
N ASN A 60 53.95 -3.76 -37.41
CA ASN A 60 54.74 -2.56 -37.74
C ASN A 60 54.31 -1.83 -39.04
N LYS A 61 53.19 -2.22 -39.67
CA LYS A 61 52.74 -1.66 -40.97
C LYS A 61 52.58 -0.14 -40.95
N ARG A 62 52.06 0.39 -39.84
CA ARG A 62 51.85 1.82 -39.63
C ARG A 62 53.17 2.58 -39.64
N GLN A 63 54.09 2.19 -38.76
CA GLN A 63 55.38 2.87 -38.60
C GLN A 63 56.16 2.85 -39.91
N MET A 64 56.05 1.74 -40.65
CA MET A 64 56.66 1.63 -41.96
C MET A 64 56.00 2.53 -43.01
N LEU A 65 54.67 2.60 -43.10
CA LEU A 65 54.00 3.52 -44.03
C LEU A 65 54.23 5.00 -43.66
N SER A 66 54.27 5.33 -42.37
CA SER A 66 54.66 6.67 -41.88
C SER A 66 56.09 7.01 -42.32
N SER A 67 57.05 6.10 -42.12
CA SER A 67 58.43 6.29 -42.58
C SER A 67 58.53 6.41 -44.10
N MET A 68 57.75 5.62 -44.86
CA MET A 68 57.70 5.72 -46.32
C MET A 68 57.13 7.07 -46.78
N LEU A 69 56.15 7.63 -46.07
CA LEU A 69 55.59 8.96 -46.33
C LEU A 69 56.62 10.06 -46.03
N GLU A 70 57.29 9.97 -44.88
CA GLU A 70 58.31 10.93 -44.43
C GLU A 70 59.55 10.92 -45.35
N SER A 71 59.96 9.75 -45.82
CA SER A 71 61.10 9.59 -46.74
C SER A 71 60.75 9.81 -48.22
N GLY A 72 59.51 10.19 -48.54
CA GLY A 72 59.08 10.43 -49.93
C GLY A 72 59.00 9.16 -50.81
N GLN A 73 58.98 7.97 -50.21
CA GLN A 73 58.88 6.68 -50.91
C GLN A 73 57.44 6.38 -51.39
N VAL A 74 56.43 7.08 -50.86
CA VAL A 74 55.06 7.02 -51.37
C VAL A 74 54.91 8.04 -52.50
N PRO A 75 54.43 7.67 -53.70
CA PRO A 75 54.19 8.63 -54.78
C PRO A 75 53.24 9.75 -54.32
N PRO A 76 53.49 11.04 -54.68
CA PRO A 76 52.66 12.17 -54.23
C PRO A 76 51.16 12.00 -54.47
N ARG A 77 50.77 11.39 -55.59
CA ARG A 77 49.36 11.07 -55.92
C ARG A 77 48.70 10.14 -54.89
N LEU A 78 49.49 9.30 -54.21
CA LEU A 78 49.02 8.34 -53.21
C LEU A 78 49.14 8.87 -51.77
N HIS A 79 49.69 10.06 -51.54
CA HIS A 79 49.85 10.61 -50.17
C HIS A 79 48.51 10.67 -49.42
N ALA A 80 47.45 11.17 -50.05
CA ALA A 80 46.13 11.24 -49.43
C ALA A 80 45.57 9.85 -49.06
N ALA A 81 45.77 8.85 -49.93
CA ALA A 81 45.39 7.46 -49.66
C ALA A 81 46.23 6.84 -48.53
N ALA A 82 47.52 7.15 -48.49
CA ALA A 82 48.44 6.69 -47.45
C ALA A 82 48.15 7.30 -46.08
N THR A 83 47.89 8.60 -46.00
CA THR A 83 47.46 9.26 -44.76
C THR A 83 46.14 8.67 -44.27
N ARG A 84 45.18 8.41 -45.17
CA ARG A 84 43.93 7.70 -44.82
C ARG A 84 44.18 6.28 -44.32
N LEU A 85 45.09 5.53 -44.94
CA LEU A 85 45.40 4.16 -44.54
C LEU A 85 46.12 4.11 -43.19
N ILE A 86 46.99 5.08 -42.90
CA ILE A 86 47.55 5.28 -41.55
C ILE A 86 46.42 5.52 -40.56
N MET A 87 45.49 6.44 -40.85
CA MET A 87 44.35 6.72 -39.96
C MET A 87 43.46 5.50 -39.73
N ALA A 88 43.21 4.71 -40.78
CA ALA A 88 42.50 3.43 -40.71
C ALA A 88 43.23 2.43 -39.80
N TRP A 89 44.56 2.31 -39.92
CA TRP A 89 45.37 1.45 -39.04
C TRP A 89 45.54 1.99 -37.62
N THR A 90 45.28 3.27 -37.39
CA THR A 90 45.19 3.84 -36.04
C THR A 90 43.82 3.69 -35.42
N SER A 91 42.88 2.98 -36.06
CA SER A 91 41.57 2.78 -35.45
C SER A 91 41.74 2.07 -34.11
N GLU A 92 41.50 2.79 -33.03
CA GLU A 92 41.62 2.21 -31.70
C GLU A 92 40.53 1.14 -31.55
N THR A 93 40.94 -0.04 -31.10
CA THR A 93 39.99 -1.01 -30.61
C THR A 93 39.25 -0.35 -29.44
N PRO A 94 37.92 -0.26 -29.49
CA PRO A 94 37.19 0.44 -28.45
C PRO A 94 37.45 -0.22 -27.08
N LEU A 95 37.34 0.56 -26.00
CA LEU A 95 37.50 0.02 -24.65
C LEU A 95 36.43 -1.05 -24.38
N ARG A 96 36.88 -2.24 -23.99
CA ARG A 96 36.03 -3.38 -23.62
C ARG A 96 35.94 -3.52 -22.10
N GLY A 97 34.76 -3.87 -21.61
CA GLY A 97 34.59 -4.38 -20.24
C GLY A 97 35.14 -5.81 -20.12
N PRO A 98 35.52 -6.27 -18.91
CA PRO A 98 36.08 -7.62 -18.69
C PRO A 98 35.10 -8.76 -19.01
N HIS A 99 33.80 -8.47 -19.16
CA HIS A 99 32.75 -9.45 -19.45
C HIS A 99 32.06 -9.25 -20.80
N GLU A 100 32.55 -8.33 -21.65
CA GLU A 100 31.94 -8.11 -22.96
C GLU A 100 32.35 -9.22 -23.94
N VAL A 101 31.34 -9.90 -24.49
CA VAL A 101 31.50 -10.87 -25.58
C VAL A 101 32.17 -10.17 -26.77
N GLU A 102 32.89 -10.92 -27.60
CA GLU A 102 33.58 -10.40 -28.79
C GLU A 102 32.58 -9.72 -29.75
N GLU A 103 32.35 -8.42 -29.57
CA GLU A 103 31.44 -7.62 -30.40
C GLU A 103 32.11 -7.28 -31.74
N ASP A 104 31.39 -7.50 -32.84
CA ASP A 104 31.86 -7.17 -34.20
C ASP A 104 32.14 -5.67 -34.34
N VAL A 105 33.42 -5.33 -34.54
CA VAL A 105 33.84 -3.98 -34.94
C VAL A 105 33.29 -3.71 -36.35
N MET A 106 32.46 -2.68 -36.48
CA MET A 106 31.75 -2.41 -37.72
C MET A 106 32.55 -1.54 -38.67
N SER A 107 33.12 -2.13 -39.74
CA SER A 107 33.79 -1.39 -40.82
C SER A 107 32.82 -0.84 -41.89
N SER A 108 31.62 -1.42 -42.00
CA SER A 108 30.56 -0.95 -42.91
C SER A 108 29.19 -1.37 -42.40
N TYR A 109 28.17 -0.52 -42.55
CA TYR A 109 26.80 -0.82 -42.12
C TYR A 109 25.80 -0.60 -43.25
N ARG A 110 24.84 -1.52 -43.39
CA ARG A 110 23.68 -1.38 -44.28
C ARG A 110 22.41 -1.81 -43.55
N GLY A 111 21.45 -0.90 -43.39
CA GLY A 111 20.18 -1.17 -42.72
C GLY A 111 19.32 0.08 -42.55
N SER A 112 18.10 -0.05 -42.04
CA SER A 112 17.17 1.08 -41.84
C SER A 112 17.34 1.82 -40.51
N GLY A 113 18.15 1.28 -39.59
CA GLY A 113 18.34 1.85 -38.27
C GLY A 113 19.07 0.89 -37.34
N THR A 114 19.85 1.43 -36.40
CA THR A 114 20.66 0.69 -35.44
C THR A 114 21.11 1.61 -34.31
N MET A 115 21.64 1.02 -33.23
CA MET A 115 22.34 1.75 -32.19
C MET A 115 23.82 1.46 -32.26
N PHE A 116 24.63 2.52 -32.35
CA PHE A 116 26.07 2.46 -32.21
C PHE A 116 26.50 2.86 -30.80
N ARG A 117 27.64 2.33 -30.35
CA ARG A 117 28.35 2.74 -29.15
C ARG A 117 29.78 3.09 -29.52
N TYR A 118 30.22 4.26 -29.12
CA TYR A 118 31.57 4.77 -29.32
C TYR A 118 32.32 4.79 -27.99
N SER A 119 33.49 4.17 -27.94
CA SER A 119 34.45 4.21 -26.84
C SER A 119 35.87 4.10 -27.37
N GLY A 120 36.87 4.69 -26.70
CA GLY A 120 38.26 4.66 -27.16
C GLY A 120 39.21 5.11 -26.06
N SER A 121 40.48 5.35 -26.36
CA SER A 121 41.44 5.93 -25.39
C SER A 121 40.94 7.26 -24.85
N TRP A 122 40.28 8.05 -25.71
CA TRP A 122 39.63 9.32 -25.38
C TRP A 122 38.48 9.21 -24.36
N SER A 123 37.98 8.00 -24.09
CA SER A 123 36.91 7.77 -23.12
C SER A 123 37.35 8.01 -21.68
N ARG A 124 38.65 7.89 -21.36
CA ARG A 124 39.14 8.05 -20.00
C ARG A 124 39.19 9.54 -19.63
N VAL A 125 38.70 9.85 -18.44
CA VAL A 125 38.69 11.21 -17.89
C VAL A 125 39.61 11.22 -16.68
N ASP A 126 40.79 11.80 -16.87
CA ASP A 126 41.82 11.89 -15.83
C ASP A 126 41.46 12.99 -14.82
N ASP A 127 40.71 12.61 -13.79
CA ASP A 127 40.36 13.47 -12.65
C ASP A 127 40.52 12.69 -11.34
N ALA A 128 41.55 13.07 -10.58
CA ALA A 128 41.91 12.39 -9.33
C ALA A 128 40.78 12.41 -8.29
N ALA A 129 39.98 13.47 -8.24
CA ALA A 129 38.90 13.60 -7.28
C ALA A 129 37.72 12.67 -7.62
N MET A 130 37.42 12.49 -8.91
CA MET A 130 36.41 11.53 -9.36
C MET A 130 36.87 10.08 -9.17
N SER A 131 38.13 9.78 -9.48
CA SER A 131 38.73 8.46 -9.24
C SER A 131 38.72 8.11 -7.74
N ALA A 132 39.03 9.05 -6.86
CA ALA A 132 38.95 8.85 -5.41
C ALA A 132 37.54 8.49 -4.93
N VAL A 133 36.50 9.10 -5.54
CA VAL A 133 35.10 8.75 -5.23
C VAL A 133 34.77 7.32 -5.67
N LEU A 134 35.23 6.90 -6.85
CA LEU A 134 35.05 5.52 -7.33
C LEU A 134 35.78 4.50 -6.44
N VAL A 135 37.00 4.80 -6.01
CA VAL A 135 37.77 3.97 -5.07
C VAL A 135 37.05 3.82 -3.74
N ALA A 136 36.56 4.94 -3.16
CA ALA A 136 35.97 4.93 -1.82
C ALA A 136 34.56 4.34 -1.77
N LYS A 137 33.75 4.55 -2.83
CA LYS A 137 32.31 4.23 -2.82
C LYS A 137 31.89 3.17 -3.82
N GLY A 138 32.75 2.80 -4.77
CA GLY A 138 32.41 1.86 -5.85
C GLY A 138 31.14 2.28 -6.59
N HIS A 139 30.19 1.34 -6.72
CA HIS A 139 28.88 1.60 -7.34
C HIS A 139 28.08 2.73 -6.67
N ASN A 140 28.24 2.96 -5.36
CA ASN A 140 27.54 4.03 -4.64
C ASN A 140 28.06 5.44 -5.01
N GLY A 141 29.23 5.53 -5.67
CA GLY A 141 29.81 6.79 -6.13
C GLY A 141 29.34 7.26 -7.52
N ILE A 142 28.64 6.41 -8.28
CA ILE A 142 28.34 6.64 -9.71
C ILE A 142 27.58 7.96 -9.93
N SER A 143 26.53 8.22 -9.14
CA SER A 143 25.71 9.44 -9.31
C SER A 143 26.50 10.72 -9.02
N GLU A 144 27.44 10.67 -8.08
CA GLU A 144 28.31 11.81 -7.74
C GLU A 144 29.30 12.07 -8.88
N VAL A 145 29.93 11.02 -9.39
CA VAL A 145 30.86 11.09 -10.53
C VAL A 145 30.15 11.60 -11.78
N CYS A 146 28.97 11.09 -12.11
CA CYS A 146 28.19 11.56 -13.27
C CYS A 146 27.81 13.04 -13.15
N SER A 147 27.51 13.53 -11.94
CA SER A 147 27.20 14.94 -11.71
C SER A 147 28.40 15.84 -11.94
N ARG A 148 29.61 15.39 -11.59
CA ARG A 148 30.86 16.11 -11.87
C ARG A 148 31.22 16.07 -13.35
N LEU A 149 31.09 14.90 -14.00
CA LEU A 149 31.35 14.74 -15.44
C LEU A 149 30.47 15.66 -16.30
N LYS A 150 29.23 15.91 -15.89
CA LYS A 150 28.33 16.85 -16.59
C LYS A 150 28.90 18.27 -16.70
N CYS A 151 29.74 18.70 -15.79
CA CYS A 151 30.34 20.03 -15.82
C CYS A 151 31.82 20.01 -16.22
N HIS A 152 32.39 18.84 -16.50
CA HIS A 152 33.81 18.70 -16.76
C HIS A 152 34.18 19.23 -18.15
N PRO A 153 35.13 20.18 -18.29
CA PRO A 153 35.43 20.84 -19.57
C PRO A 153 35.80 19.88 -20.70
N TYR A 154 36.61 18.86 -20.41
CA TYR A 154 36.97 17.83 -21.40
C TYR A 154 35.76 17.05 -21.91
N VAL A 155 34.80 16.73 -21.01
CA VAL A 155 33.59 15.96 -21.35
C VAL A 155 32.65 16.81 -22.20
N GLN A 156 32.52 18.10 -21.89
CA GLN A 156 31.76 19.07 -22.69
C GLN A 156 32.36 19.23 -24.09
N GLY A 157 33.67 19.45 -24.20
CA GLY A 157 34.35 19.54 -25.49
C GLY A 157 34.21 18.27 -26.33
N LEU A 158 34.33 17.10 -25.70
CA LEU A 158 34.11 15.81 -26.36
C LEU A 158 32.67 15.67 -26.89
N TRP A 159 31.68 16.16 -26.14
CA TRP A 159 30.28 16.13 -26.55
C TRP A 159 29.97 17.11 -27.70
N ASP A 160 30.60 18.29 -27.71
CA ASP A 160 30.48 19.27 -28.79
C ASP A 160 31.07 18.72 -30.09
N GLU A 161 32.26 18.12 -30.02
CA GLU A 161 32.89 17.42 -31.15
C GLU A 161 32.01 16.29 -31.67
N PHE A 162 31.46 15.46 -30.77
CA PHE A 162 30.53 14.39 -31.18
C PHE A 162 29.25 14.93 -31.80
N SER A 163 28.75 16.06 -31.30
CA SER A 163 27.57 16.73 -31.84
C SER A 163 27.79 17.25 -33.26
N ALA A 164 28.99 17.78 -33.55
CA ALA A 164 29.40 18.18 -34.90
C ALA A 164 29.52 16.96 -35.84
N PHE A 165 30.18 15.89 -35.38
CA PHE A 165 30.30 14.62 -36.09
C PHE A 165 28.92 14.04 -36.44
N ARG A 166 28.02 13.97 -35.46
CA ARG A 166 26.63 13.54 -35.64
C ARG A 166 25.90 14.41 -36.67
N GLN A 167 26.05 15.74 -36.61
CA GLN A 167 25.38 16.65 -37.54
C GLN A 167 25.85 16.43 -38.98
N GLN A 168 27.15 16.20 -39.18
CA GLN A 168 27.70 15.83 -40.48
C GLN A 168 27.12 14.49 -40.98
N LEU A 169 27.04 13.48 -40.12
CA LEU A 169 26.43 12.19 -40.44
C LEU A 169 24.96 12.34 -40.85
N VAL A 170 24.15 13.05 -40.05
CA VAL A 170 22.73 13.26 -40.33
C VAL A 170 22.53 14.06 -41.62
N SER A 171 23.38 15.04 -41.90
CA SER A 171 23.28 15.85 -43.13
C SER A 171 23.65 15.09 -44.42
N SER A 172 24.50 14.08 -44.32
CA SER A 172 25.01 13.31 -45.46
C SER A 172 24.25 11.99 -45.70
N THR A 173 23.27 11.66 -44.86
CA THR A 173 22.55 10.38 -44.90
C THR A 173 21.03 10.58 -44.82
N PRO A 174 20.21 9.58 -45.18
CA PRO A 174 18.76 9.69 -45.09
C PRO A 174 18.22 9.50 -43.66
N ILE A 175 19.03 9.71 -42.61
CA ILE A 175 18.62 9.57 -41.21
C ILE A 175 17.48 10.55 -40.90
N THR A 176 16.36 10.02 -40.39
CA THR A 176 15.19 10.84 -40.04
C THR A 176 15.07 11.07 -38.54
N ARG A 177 15.40 10.05 -37.74
CA ARG A 177 15.35 10.10 -36.27
C ARG A 177 16.71 9.73 -35.72
N TRP A 178 17.13 10.43 -34.67
CA TRP A 178 18.37 10.17 -33.98
C TRP A 178 18.26 10.52 -32.49
N THR A 179 18.98 9.76 -31.67
CA THR A 179 19.21 10.02 -30.24
C THR A 179 20.69 9.74 -29.96
N ALA A 180 21.38 10.71 -29.38
CA ALA A 180 22.73 10.56 -28.87
C ALA A 180 22.70 10.67 -27.34
N ALA A 181 23.48 9.83 -26.65
CA ALA A 181 23.62 9.88 -25.21
C ALA A 181 25.05 9.54 -24.80
N MET A 182 25.65 10.39 -23.96
CA MET A 182 26.91 10.13 -23.31
C MET A 182 26.66 9.61 -21.90
N GLU A 183 27.24 8.46 -21.60
CA GLU A 183 27.03 7.72 -20.36
C GLU A 183 28.38 7.33 -19.73
N LEU A 184 28.42 7.21 -18.41
CA LEU A 184 29.54 6.60 -17.70
C LEU A 184 29.59 5.10 -18.04
N HIS A 185 30.73 4.63 -18.53
CA HIS A 185 31.02 3.22 -18.72
C HIS A 185 31.39 2.60 -17.36
N VAL A 186 30.37 2.28 -16.56
CA VAL A 186 30.51 1.83 -15.17
C VAL A 186 31.50 0.67 -15.04
N GLU A 187 31.37 -0.35 -15.90
CA GLU A 187 32.22 -1.54 -15.86
C GLU A 187 33.68 -1.23 -16.13
N ALA A 188 34.02 -0.52 -17.22
CA ALA A 188 35.43 -0.16 -17.45
C ALA A 188 35.95 0.83 -16.42
N SER A 189 35.08 1.69 -15.87
CA SER A 189 35.50 2.65 -14.86
C SER A 189 35.93 1.97 -13.56
N LEU A 190 35.22 0.91 -13.16
CA LEU A 190 35.50 0.14 -11.94
C LEU A 190 36.54 -0.97 -12.16
N ALA A 191 36.66 -1.50 -13.39
CA ALA A 191 37.62 -2.55 -13.72
C ALA A 191 39.07 -2.03 -13.88
N ALA A 192 39.25 -0.72 -14.09
CA ALA A 192 40.57 -0.12 -14.09
C ALA A 192 41.22 -0.23 -12.69
N ASN A 193 42.54 -0.40 -12.64
CA ASN A 193 43.30 -0.41 -11.40
C ASN A 193 44.41 0.67 -11.44
N PRO A 194 44.24 1.80 -10.73
CA PRO A 194 43.06 2.18 -9.95
C PRO A 194 41.82 2.51 -10.80
N PRO A 195 40.60 2.51 -10.22
CA PRO A 195 39.38 2.95 -10.90
C PRO A 195 39.50 4.35 -11.51
N ILE A 196 39.14 4.50 -12.79
CA ILE A 196 39.23 5.76 -13.55
C ILE A 196 37.91 6.00 -14.29
N PRO A 197 37.25 7.16 -14.14
CA PRO A 197 36.03 7.46 -14.88
C PRO A 197 36.24 7.32 -16.39
N SER A 198 35.42 6.48 -17.03
CA SER A 198 35.44 6.26 -18.46
C SER A 198 34.06 6.53 -19.05
N VAL A 199 33.96 7.30 -20.12
CA VAL A 199 32.69 7.64 -20.79
C VAL A 199 32.54 6.94 -22.13
N HIS A 200 31.32 6.66 -22.54
CA HIS A 200 31.01 6.17 -23.88
C HIS A 200 29.80 6.89 -24.44
N ILE A 201 29.65 6.87 -25.76
CA ILE A 201 28.56 7.58 -26.45
C ILE A 201 27.71 6.58 -27.22
N HIS A 202 26.44 6.49 -26.88
CA HIS A 202 25.44 5.81 -27.68
C HIS A 202 24.89 6.74 -28.76
N PHE A 203 24.74 6.21 -29.98
CA PHE A 203 24.09 6.89 -31.09
C PHE A 203 23.07 5.96 -31.76
N MET A 204 21.80 6.16 -31.41
CA MET A 204 20.66 5.47 -32.01
C MET A 204 20.12 6.29 -33.17
N PHE A 205 19.89 5.68 -34.33
CA PHE A 205 19.25 6.35 -35.46
C PHE A 205 18.38 5.41 -36.29
N ASP A 206 17.43 5.99 -37.01
CA ASP A 206 16.66 5.30 -38.03
C ASP A 206 16.20 6.21 -39.19
N ALA A 207 15.94 5.56 -40.32
CA ALA A 207 15.31 6.12 -41.51
C ALA A 207 14.15 5.22 -41.91
N ILE A 208 12.97 5.45 -41.32
CA ILE A 208 11.79 4.63 -41.60
C ILE A 208 11.52 4.59 -43.12
N GLY A 209 11.60 3.39 -43.70
CA GLY A 209 11.35 3.17 -45.13
C GLY A 209 12.55 3.41 -46.06
N LYS A 210 13.73 3.78 -45.55
CA LYS A 210 14.95 3.96 -46.35
C LYS A 210 16.08 3.10 -45.80
N THR A 211 16.94 2.60 -46.69
CA THR A 211 18.18 1.92 -46.30
C THR A 211 19.28 2.95 -46.15
N ILE A 212 19.92 2.98 -44.99
CA ILE A 212 21.14 3.72 -44.71
C ILE A 212 22.30 2.79 -45.04
N SER A 213 23.27 3.26 -45.81
CA SER A 213 24.49 2.52 -46.12
C SER A 213 25.69 3.40 -45.83
N PHE A 214 26.59 2.89 -44.98
CA PHE A 214 27.93 3.43 -44.79
C PHE A 214 28.88 2.44 -45.47
N ARG A 215 29.44 2.80 -46.63
CA ARG A 215 30.43 2.00 -47.36
C ARG A 215 31.79 2.70 -47.32
N ASN A 216 32.84 1.97 -46.93
CA ASN A 216 34.25 2.39 -46.85
C ASN A 216 34.52 3.59 -45.88
N GLU A 217 35.40 3.38 -44.88
CA GLU A 217 35.89 4.35 -43.85
C GLU A 217 36.21 5.76 -44.41
N PRO A 218 36.24 6.89 -43.66
CA PRO A 218 36.21 7.17 -42.19
C PRO A 218 34.89 7.80 -41.67
N GLY A 219 33.79 7.74 -42.42
CA GLY A 219 32.56 8.47 -42.05
C GLY A 219 31.90 8.01 -40.74
N LEU A 220 32.16 6.77 -40.30
CA LEU A 220 31.61 6.23 -39.06
C LEU A 220 32.56 6.33 -37.86
N THR A 221 33.84 6.66 -38.06
CA THR A 221 34.82 6.72 -36.97
C THR A 221 34.74 8.04 -36.23
N PHE A 222 34.74 7.98 -34.90
CA PHE A 222 34.79 9.15 -34.04
C PHE A 222 36.07 9.11 -33.21
N ARG A 223 36.94 10.13 -33.35
CA ARG A 223 38.28 10.17 -32.74
C ARG A 223 39.06 8.85 -32.93
N ASN A 224 39.10 8.37 -34.17
CA ASN A 224 39.70 7.09 -34.56
C ASN A 224 39.10 5.85 -33.89
N SER A 225 38.01 5.97 -33.12
CA SER A 225 37.28 4.82 -32.59
C SER A 225 36.19 4.39 -33.58
N GLN A 226 36.17 3.10 -33.89
CA GLN A 226 35.08 2.47 -34.63
C GLN A 226 33.89 2.21 -33.70
N PRO A 227 32.64 2.36 -34.18
CA PRO A 227 31.49 2.05 -33.35
C PRO A 227 31.32 0.54 -33.15
N TYR A 228 30.86 0.18 -31.95
CA TYR A 228 30.21 -1.11 -31.71
C TYR A 228 28.73 -1.06 -32.02
N ARG A 229 28.21 -2.19 -32.50
CA ARG A 229 26.79 -2.34 -32.76
C ARG A 229 26.07 -2.92 -31.54
N SER A 230 25.62 -2.06 -30.64
CA SER A 230 24.93 -2.48 -29.41
C SER A 230 23.54 -3.08 -29.60
N LEU A 231 22.92 -2.87 -30.76
CA LEU A 231 21.64 -3.48 -31.12
C LEU A 231 21.71 -3.97 -32.57
N ALA A 232 21.60 -5.30 -32.76
CA ALA A 232 21.38 -5.85 -34.09
C ALA A 232 20.14 -5.18 -34.70
N ALA A 233 20.21 -4.84 -35.99
CA ALA A 233 19.05 -4.28 -36.66
C ALA A 233 17.94 -5.33 -36.56
N PRO A 234 16.74 -4.94 -36.11
CA PRO A 234 15.64 -5.87 -35.96
C PRO A 234 15.41 -6.57 -37.29
N VAL A 235 15.55 -7.90 -37.30
CA VAL A 235 15.21 -8.75 -38.47
C VAL A 235 13.72 -8.66 -38.77
N ALA A 236 12.92 -8.30 -37.76
CA ALA A 236 11.49 -8.08 -37.87
C ALA A 236 11.14 -6.96 -38.85
N ARG A 237 10.07 -7.15 -39.63
CA ARG A 237 9.55 -6.16 -40.60
C ARG A 237 8.36 -5.38 -40.01
N GLY A 238 8.05 -4.22 -40.61
CA GLY A 238 6.84 -3.45 -40.32
C GLY A 238 6.78 -2.88 -38.89
N ARG A 239 5.65 -3.06 -38.20
CA ARG A 239 5.41 -2.46 -36.87
C ARG A 239 6.39 -2.95 -35.80
N ALA A 240 6.83 -4.20 -35.87
CA ALA A 240 7.80 -4.77 -34.94
C ALA A 240 9.18 -4.11 -35.08
N CYS A 241 9.61 -3.83 -36.33
CA CYS A 241 10.82 -3.08 -36.64
C CYS A 241 10.79 -1.68 -35.99
N LYS A 242 9.70 -0.94 -36.23
CA LYS A 242 9.50 0.39 -35.66
C LYS A 242 9.54 0.36 -34.14
N ARG A 243 8.86 -0.62 -33.51
CA ARG A 243 8.86 -0.78 -32.05
C ARG A 243 10.25 -1.00 -31.48
N ALA A 244 11.09 -1.79 -32.16
CA ALA A 244 12.48 -2.00 -31.75
C ALA A 244 13.33 -0.72 -31.86
N TYR A 245 13.11 0.10 -32.90
CA TYR A 245 13.75 1.40 -33.00
C TYR A 245 13.27 2.38 -31.93
N ASP A 246 11.96 2.46 -31.69
CA ASP A 246 11.38 3.28 -30.62
C ASP A 246 11.93 2.86 -29.25
N GLN A 247 12.14 1.56 -29.03
CA GLN A 247 12.80 1.03 -27.83
C GLN A 247 14.28 1.44 -27.75
N GLY A 248 15.03 1.42 -28.86
CA GLY A 248 16.41 1.91 -28.92
C GLY A 248 16.52 3.41 -28.63
N HIS A 249 15.63 4.23 -29.22
CA HIS A 249 15.57 5.66 -28.93
C HIS A 249 15.20 5.91 -27.47
N PHE A 250 14.25 5.13 -26.94
CA PHE A 250 13.91 5.16 -25.53
C PHE A 250 15.07 4.70 -24.65
N TYR A 251 15.89 3.74 -25.06
CA TYR A 251 17.02 3.31 -24.25
C TYR A 251 18.01 4.46 -23.99
N SER A 252 18.22 5.35 -24.97
CA SER A 252 19.21 6.42 -24.88
C SER A 252 18.66 7.77 -24.37
N THR A 253 17.39 7.86 -23.95
CA THR A 253 16.81 9.17 -23.55
C THR A 253 16.60 9.39 -22.04
N PRO A 254 16.14 8.40 -21.24
CA PRO A 254 15.94 8.55 -19.81
C PRO A 254 17.20 9.00 -19.07
N LEU A 255 16.98 9.73 -17.98
CA LEU A 255 18.03 10.04 -17.00
C LEU A 255 18.40 8.78 -16.23
N LYS A 256 19.26 7.95 -16.83
CA LYS A 256 19.85 6.79 -16.18
C LYS A 256 20.78 7.24 -15.05
N THR A 257 21.05 6.33 -14.11
CA THR A 257 22.04 6.55 -13.05
C THR A 257 23.42 6.94 -13.61
N GLY A 258 23.80 6.39 -14.77
CA GLY A 258 25.04 6.70 -15.49
C GLY A 258 24.93 7.79 -16.57
N ALA A 259 23.80 8.47 -16.72
CA ALA A 259 23.59 9.43 -17.81
C ALA A 259 24.29 10.78 -17.55
N ILE A 260 25.06 11.25 -18.53
CA ILE A 260 25.82 12.51 -18.46
C ILE A 260 25.14 13.55 -19.36
N LEU A 261 25.24 13.41 -20.68
CA LEU A 261 24.67 14.33 -21.67
C LEU A 261 23.78 13.54 -22.65
N HIS A 262 22.73 14.18 -23.17
CA HIS A 262 21.88 13.55 -24.18
C HIS A 262 21.30 14.60 -25.12
N ALA A 263 21.01 14.18 -26.36
CA ALA A 263 20.31 14.99 -27.35
C ALA A 263 19.48 14.08 -28.26
N THR A 264 18.31 14.55 -28.68
CA THR A 264 17.43 13.78 -29.57
C THR A 264 16.54 14.69 -30.40
N ASN A 265 16.24 14.27 -31.63
CA ASN A 265 15.15 14.86 -32.43
C ASN A 265 13.85 14.02 -32.36
N ALA A 266 13.87 12.91 -31.63
CA ALA A 266 12.76 11.98 -31.44
C ALA A 266 12.42 11.83 -29.94
N PRO A 267 11.92 12.89 -29.28
CA PRO A 267 11.62 12.83 -27.85
C PRO A 267 10.58 11.74 -27.50
N PRO A 268 10.82 10.94 -26.43
CA PRO A 268 9.87 9.94 -25.98
C PRO A 268 8.55 10.58 -25.54
N PHE A 269 7.46 9.82 -25.60
CA PHE A 269 6.09 10.26 -25.30
C PHE A 269 5.50 11.33 -26.22
N LYS A 270 6.31 11.94 -27.10
CA LYS A 270 5.88 12.87 -28.15
C LYS A 270 5.99 12.23 -29.53
N SER A 271 7.18 11.74 -29.89
CA SER A 271 7.44 11.15 -31.20
C SER A 271 7.04 9.68 -31.30
N TYR A 272 6.95 8.98 -30.17
CA TYR A 272 6.51 7.59 -30.07
C TYR A 272 5.97 7.26 -28.67
N ALA A 273 5.13 6.22 -28.59
CA ALA A 273 4.60 5.73 -27.33
C ALA A 273 5.63 4.84 -26.61
N VAL A 274 5.77 5.03 -25.30
CA VAL A 274 6.68 4.25 -24.46
C VAL A 274 5.92 3.13 -23.76
N SER A 275 6.40 1.90 -23.95
CA SER A 275 5.87 0.71 -23.27
C SER A 275 6.35 0.69 -21.81
N PRO A 276 5.47 0.50 -20.80
CA PRO A 276 5.90 0.32 -19.41
C PRO A 276 6.92 -0.79 -19.21
N GLU A 277 6.86 -1.82 -20.04
CA GLU A 277 7.78 -2.96 -20.01
C GLU A 277 9.23 -2.54 -20.32
N TRP A 278 9.43 -1.48 -21.12
CA TRP A 278 10.76 -0.92 -21.37
C TRP A 278 11.31 -0.20 -20.12
N ILE A 279 10.45 0.53 -19.41
CA ILE A 279 10.80 1.17 -18.13
C ILE A 279 11.16 0.10 -17.10
N THR A 280 10.35 -0.96 -17.00
CA THR A 280 10.60 -2.08 -16.10
C THR A 280 11.94 -2.75 -16.39
N SER A 281 12.27 -3.02 -17.65
CA SER A 281 13.55 -3.64 -18.02
C SER A 281 14.75 -2.78 -17.63
N MET A 282 14.65 -1.45 -17.76
CA MET A 282 15.71 -0.54 -17.35
C MET A 282 15.82 -0.43 -15.82
N TRP A 283 14.69 -0.44 -15.11
CA TRP A 283 14.67 -0.43 -13.65
C TRP A 283 15.21 -1.75 -13.07
N GLN A 284 14.84 -2.90 -13.64
CA GLN A 284 15.36 -4.21 -13.23
C GLN A 284 16.86 -4.37 -13.45
N GLY A 285 17.43 -3.67 -14.43
CA GLY A 285 18.88 -3.62 -14.67
C GLY A 285 19.59 -2.51 -13.90
N ASP A 286 18.96 -1.94 -12.86
CA ASP A 286 19.47 -0.84 -12.01
C ASP A 286 19.92 0.41 -12.78
N LYS A 287 19.41 0.59 -14.01
CA LYS A 287 19.73 1.77 -14.84
C LYS A 287 18.89 2.98 -14.45
N LEU A 288 17.78 2.78 -13.74
CA LEU A 288 16.87 3.84 -13.28
C LEU A 288 16.73 3.79 -11.77
N SER A 289 16.70 4.96 -11.13
CA SER A 289 16.26 5.05 -9.73
C SER A 289 14.76 4.77 -9.61
N PRO A 290 14.28 4.37 -8.41
CA PRO A 290 12.85 4.19 -8.15
C PRO A 290 12.01 5.43 -8.49
N GLU A 291 12.53 6.63 -8.24
CA GLU A 291 11.87 7.91 -8.51
C GLU A 291 11.75 8.16 -10.02
N SER A 292 12.85 7.98 -10.75
CA SER A 292 12.88 8.13 -12.21
C SER A 292 11.95 7.11 -12.89
N ALA A 293 11.93 5.86 -12.41
CA ALA A 293 11.02 4.84 -12.91
C ALA A 293 9.56 5.24 -12.71
N LYS A 294 9.19 5.71 -11.50
CA LYS A 294 7.82 6.20 -11.20
C LYS A 294 7.43 7.37 -12.10
N GLU A 295 8.31 8.34 -12.32
CA GLU A 295 8.05 9.48 -13.21
C GLU A 295 7.78 9.02 -14.65
N LEU A 296 8.58 8.08 -15.17
CA LEU A 296 8.38 7.51 -16.50
C LEU A 296 7.08 6.71 -16.60
N TYR A 297 6.69 5.96 -15.56
CA TYR A 297 5.41 5.26 -15.53
C TYR A 297 4.24 6.24 -15.58
N LEU A 298 4.29 7.34 -14.82
CA LEU A 298 3.29 8.42 -14.87
C LEU A 298 3.16 8.97 -16.31
N LYS A 299 4.28 9.24 -16.98
CA LYS A 299 4.32 9.73 -18.37
C LYS A 299 3.78 8.70 -19.38
N SER A 300 3.92 7.40 -19.11
CA SER A 300 3.43 6.32 -19.99
C SER A 300 1.89 6.19 -19.99
N LYS A 301 1.21 6.67 -18.95
CA LYS A 301 -0.26 6.62 -18.76
C LYS A 301 -0.89 5.22 -18.79
N LYS A 302 -0.11 4.14 -18.78
CA LYS A 302 -0.59 2.74 -18.84
C LYS A 302 -0.32 2.01 -17.53
N HIS A 303 -1.38 1.51 -16.89
CA HIS A 303 -1.33 0.78 -15.60
C HIS A 303 -0.48 1.45 -14.51
N VAL A 304 -0.49 2.78 -14.47
CA VAL A 304 0.38 3.62 -13.63
C VAL A 304 0.39 3.16 -12.16
N LYS A 305 -0.79 2.96 -11.57
CA LYS A 305 -0.93 2.52 -10.18
C LYS A 305 -0.18 1.22 -9.91
N GLN A 306 -0.41 0.20 -10.74
CA GLN A 306 0.19 -1.13 -10.55
C GLN A 306 1.72 -1.07 -10.61
N TYR A 307 2.30 -0.36 -11.58
CA TYR A 307 3.76 -0.26 -11.69
C TYR A 307 4.37 0.58 -10.57
N CYS A 308 3.74 1.69 -10.17
CA CYS A 308 4.21 2.49 -9.04
C CYS A 308 4.12 1.75 -7.69
N ASP A 309 3.07 0.94 -7.51
CA ASP A 309 2.89 0.09 -6.32
C ASP A 309 4.00 -0.97 -6.28
N ASN A 310 4.31 -1.63 -7.41
CA ASN A 310 5.40 -2.61 -7.50
C ASN A 310 6.76 -2.02 -7.11
N VAL A 311 7.11 -0.82 -7.61
CA VAL A 311 8.35 -0.13 -7.24
C VAL A 311 8.37 0.18 -5.74
N THR A 312 7.24 0.63 -5.19
CA THR A 312 7.15 0.96 -3.76
C THR A 312 7.27 -0.29 -2.88
N SER A 313 6.62 -1.39 -3.26
CA SER A 313 6.73 -2.66 -2.55
C SER A 313 8.15 -3.21 -2.58
N GLN A 314 8.86 -3.13 -3.70
CA GLN A 314 10.26 -3.56 -3.77
C GLN A 314 11.15 -2.73 -2.83
N VAL A 315 11.01 -1.41 -2.82
CA VAL A 315 11.77 -0.53 -1.91
C VAL A 315 11.49 -0.88 -0.44
N GLN A 316 10.22 -1.13 -0.10
CA GLN A 316 9.83 -1.55 1.26
C GLN A 316 10.44 -2.91 1.64
N MET A 317 10.39 -3.90 0.74
CA MET A 317 10.96 -5.22 0.98
C MET A 317 12.49 -5.16 1.14
N THR A 318 13.19 -4.38 0.32
CA THR A 318 14.64 -4.16 0.47
C THR A 318 14.96 -3.49 1.80
N GLN A 319 14.20 -2.47 2.21
CA GLN A 319 14.38 -1.83 3.52
C GLN A 319 14.14 -2.81 4.68
N GLN A 320 13.13 -3.68 4.57
CA GLN A 320 12.85 -4.71 5.56
C GLN A 320 13.98 -5.74 5.65
N SER A 321 14.51 -6.20 4.51
CA SER A 321 15.67 -7.10 4.47
C SER A 321 16.90 -6.47 5.13
N ASN A 322 17.21 -5.21 4.79
CA ASN A 322 18.33 -4.49 5.39
C ASN A 322 18.15 -4.29 6.90
N LEU A 323 16.91 -4.09 7.35
CA LEU A 323 16.60 -3.98 8.78
C LEU A 323 16.79 -5.32 9.49
N GLN A 324 16.37 -6.43 8.89
CA GLN A 324 16.58 -7.78 9.41
C GLN A 324 18.08 -8.11 9.52
N GLU A 325 18.87 -7.80 8.50
CA GLU A 325 20.33 -7.98 8.55
C GLU A 325 20.97 -7.16 9.68
N ARG A 326 20.54 -5.90 9.86
CA ARG A 326 21.00 -5.05 10.97
C ARG A 326 20.58 -5.61 12.32
N GLN A 327 19.37 -6.13 12.44
CA GLN A 327 18.90 -6.79 13.65
C GLN A 327 19.71 -8.05 13.96
N ALA A 328 19.98 -8.89 12.97
CA ALA A 328 20.81 -10.08 13.13
C ALA A 328 22.25 -9.73 13.54
N ALA A 329 22.84 -8.69 12.92
CA ALA A 329 24.16 -8.20 13.30
C ALA A 329 24.19 -7.66 14.74
N ALA A 330 23.16 -6.92 15.15
CA ALA A 330 23.01 -6.43 16.52
C ALA A 330 22.83 -7.59 17.52
N GLN A 331 21.99 -8.58 17.20
CA GLN A 331 21.81 -9.78 18.02
C GLN A 331 23.12 -10.56 18.17
N ALA A 332 23.86 -10.78 17.09
CA ALA A 332 25.16 -11.45 17.12
C ALA A 332 26.18 -10.69 18.00
N ALA A 333 26.18 -9.36 17.97
CA ALA A 333 27.02 -8.55 18.84
C ALA A 333 26.60 -8.64 20.32
N LEU A 334 25.29 -8.64 20.60
CA LEU A 334 24.75 -8.73 21.96
C LEU A 334 24.95 -10.12 22.59
N LEU A 335 24.91 -11.19 21.80
CA LEU A 335 25.16 -12.56 22.27
C LEU A 335 26.53 -12.70 22.94
N ARG A 336 27.55 -11.93 22.50
CA ARG A 336 28.88 -11.91 23.14
C ARG A 336 28.87 -11.36 24.57
N MET A 337 27.86 -10.56 24.92
CA MET A 337 27.69 -9.98 26.26
C MET A 337 26.72 -10.79 27.13
N HIS A 338 26.22 -11.92 26.62
CA HIS A 338 25.26 -12.76 27.34
C HIS A 338 25.93 -13.39 28.56
N ARG A 339 25.40 -13.11 29.76
CA ARG A 339 25.86 -13.76 30.99
C ARG A 339 25.21 -15.14 31.12
N PRO A 340 25.90 -16.12 31.75
CA PRO A 340 25.29 -17.41 32.03
C PRO A 340 24.06 -17.25 32.93
N ARG A 341 23.10 -18.16 32.78
CA ARG A 341 21.88 -18.21 33.59
C ARG A 341 22.26 -18.39 35.08
N VAL A 342 21.62 -17.60 35.94
CA VAL A 342 21.72 -17.76 37.39
C VAL A 342 20.82 -18.90 37.83
N TYR A 343 21.36 -19.83 38.62
CA TYR A 343 20.59 -20.90 39.24
C TYR A 343 19.61 -20.31 40.27
N LEU A 344 18.32 -20.64 40.13
CA LEU A 344 17.27 -20.25 41.07
C LEU A 344 16.59 -21.52 41.57
N GLU A 345 16.83 -21.86 42.83
CA GLU A 345 16.34 -23.10 43.44
C GLU A 345 14.84 -23.35 43.24
N PRO A 346 13.92 -22.37 43.46
CA PRO A 346 12.49 -22.59 43.26
C PRO A 346 12.12 -22.85 41.78
N VAL A 347 12.90 -22.32 40.84
CA VAL A 347 12.64 -22.57 39.41
C VAL A 347 13.01 -24.01 39.05
N GLU A 348 14.15 -24.48 39.56
CA GLU A 348 14.70 -25.80 39.25
C GLU A 348 14.00 -26.93 40.00
N GLN A 349 13.65 -26.72 41.27
CA GLN A 349 13.06 -27.76 42.11
C GLN A 349 11.52 -27.79 42.07
N GLU A 350 10.85 -26.66 41.79
CA GLU A 350 9.37 -26.60 41.80
C GLU A 350 8.76 -26.33 40.43
N PHE A 351 9.27 -25.34 39.69
CA PHE A 351 8.63 -24.89 38.46
C PHE A 351 8.93 -25.79 37.25
N LEU A 352 10.16 -26.24 37.05
CA LEU A 352 10.52 -27.08 35.90
C LEU A 352 9.98 -28.52 35.98
N PRO A 353 9.99 -29.20 37.15
CA PRO A 353 9.51 -30.59 37.24
C PRO A 353 8.04 -30.77 36.86
N GLN A 354 7.19 -29.74 36.97
CA GLN A 354 5.77 -29.85 36.60
C GLN A 354 5.53 -30.09 35.09
N PHE A 355 6.56 -29.92 34.25
CA PHE A 355 6.50 -30.19 32.81
C PHE A 355 6.93 -31.62 32.45
N GLN A 356 7.42 -32.40 33.42
CA GLN A 356 7.71 -33.82 33.26
C GLN A 356 6.49 -34.72 33.56
N VAL A 357 5.45 -34.15 34.18
CA VAL A 357 4.22 -34.85 34.56
C VAL A 357 3.03 -34.27 33.80
N ASP A 358 2.11 -35.15 33.41
CA ASP A 358 0.85 -34.74 32.80
C ASP A 358 -0.06 -34.04 33.82
N ALA A 359 -0.52 -32.85 33.47
CA ALA A 359 -1.37 -32.04 34.35
C ALA A 359 -2.34 -31.19 33.52
N PHE A 360 -3.62 -31.18 33.89
CA PHE A 360 -4.64 -30.38 33.21
C PHE A 360 -4.39 -28.86 33.32
N ARG A 361 -3.69 -28.43 34.37
CA ARG A 361 -3.33 -27.03 34.65
C ARG A 361 -1.97 -27.00 35.33
N ARG A 362 -1.12 -26.07 34.92
CA ARG A 362 0.22 -25.85 35.47
C ARG A 362 0.32 -24.48 36.12
N ARG A 363 1.28 -24.31 37.02
CA ARG A 363 1.65 -23.01 37.58
C ARG A 363 2.48 -22.25 36.55
N PHE A 364 2.33 -20.93 36.48
CA PHE A 364 3.18 -20.07 35.68
C PHE A 364 4.21 -19.36 36.56
N LEU A 365 5.36 -19.03 35.98
CA LEU A 365 6.47 -18.39 36.69
C LEU A 365 6.31 -16.86 36.62
N VAL A 366 6.53 -16.16 37.73
CA VAL A 366 6.59 -14.69 37.77
C VAL A 366 7.98 -14.29 38.24
N LEU A 367 8.72 -13.58 37.39
CA LEU A 367 10.06 -13.07 37.71
C LEU A 367 9.98 -11.59 38.10
N ASP A 368 9.98 -11.32 39.41
CA ASP A 368 10.05 -9.95 39.95
C ASP A 368 11.50 -9.53 40.21
N GLY A 369 11.83 -8.27 39.89
CA GLY A 369 13.15 -7.71 40.12
C GLY A 369 13.37 -6.39 39.37
N PRO A 370 14.39 -5.60 39.71
CA PRO A 370 14.78 -4.39 38.98
C PRO A 370 15.02 -4.61 37.47
N THR A 371 14.91 -3.54 36.68
CA THR A 371 15.29 -3.53 35.25
C THR A 371 16.78 -3.88 35.08
N LYS A 372 17.13 -4.48 33.93
CA LYS A 372 18.51 -4.86 33.53
C LYS A 372 19.17 -6.03 34.27
N LEU A 373 18.43 -6.81 35.06
CA LEU A 373 18.98 -8.01 35.73
C LEU A 373 18.97 -9.29 34.87
N GLY A 374 18.86 -9.18 33.55
CA GLY A 374 18.87 -10.35 32.67
C GLY A 374 17.64 -11.27 32.80
N LYS A 375 16.54 -10.78 33.39
CA LYS A 375 15.24 -11.50 33.47
C LYS A 375 14.72 -11.92 32.08
N THR A 376 15.17 -11.23 31.04
CA THR A 376 14.81 -11.47 29.64
C THR A 376 15.57 -12.59 28.98
N THR A 377 16.83 -12.75 29.35
CA THR A 377 17.75 -13.71 28.75
C THR A 377 17.76 -15.06 29.48
N SER A 378 17.04 -15.18 30.60
CA SER A 378 16.82 -16.45 31.29
C SER A 378 15.71 -17.29 30.65
N SER A 379 15.74 -17.47 29.32
CA SER A 379 14.82 -18.36 28.64
C SER A 379 15.10 -19.80 29.10
N LEU A 380 14.22 -20.34 29.93
CA LEU A 380 14.37 -21.69 30.51
C LEU A 380 14.45 -22.79 29.43
N ALA A 381 13.94 -22.52 28.23
CA ALA A 381 13.97 -23.42 27.08
C ALA A 381 15.08 -23.13 26.06
N GLY A 382 15.86 -22.06 26.22
CA GLY A 382 16.73 -21.51 25.17
C GLY A 382 16.00 -20.48 24.29
N PRO A 383 16.73 -19.51 23.69
CA PRO A 383 16.13 -18.42 22.92
C PRO A 383 15.40 -18.90 21.66
N GLU A 384 15.88 -19.96 21.02
CA GLU A 384 15.27 -20.59 19.84
C GLU A 384 13.92 -21.28 20.14
N HIS A 385 13.70 -21.68 21.40
CA HIS A 385 12.48 -22.35 21.85
C HIS A 385 11.60 -21.44 22.72
N THR A 386 11.86 -20.14 22.75
CA THR A 386 11.15 -19.19 23.59
C THR A 386 10.55 -18.07 22.78
N LEU A 387 9.22 -17.93 22.84
CA LEU A 387 8.52 -16.80 22.25
C LEU A 387 8.43 -15.66 23.26
N GLU A 388 9.10 -14.54 22.98
CA GLU A 388 8.96 -13.32 23.78
C GLU A 388 7.87 -12.41 23.21
N LEU A 389 6.94 -12.01 24.06
CA LEU A 389 5.83 -11.14 23.72
C LEU A 389 5.88 -9.85 24.53
N ASN A 390 5.93 -8.72 23.83
CA ASN A 390 5.71 -7.43 24.46
C ASN A 390 4.21 -7.25 24.75
N CYS A 391 3.86 -7.29 26.04
CA CYS A 391 2.49 -7.14 26.54
C CYS A 391 2.22 -5.73 27.11
N ALA A 392 3.12 -4.77 26.90
CA ALA A 392 2.97 -3.39 27.33
C ALA A 392 1.68 -2.79 26.77
N SER A 393 0.82 -2.30 27.66
CA SER A 393 -0.49 -1.69 27.33
C SER A 393 -1.49 -2.58 26.59
N SER A 394 -1.21 -3.87 26.39
CA SER A 394 -2.18 -4.77 25.78
C SER A 394 -3.15 -5.33 26.82
N MET A 395 -4.39 -5.56 26.40
CA MET A 395 -5.40 -6.28 27.19
C MET A 395 -5.36 -7.80 26.97
N GLU A 396 -4.78 -8.23 25.84
CA GLU A 396 -4.70 -9.62 25.37
C GLU A 396 -3.33 -9.89 24.74
N PRO A 397 -2.65 -11.01 25.04
CA PRO A 397 -1.38 -11.33 24.40
C PRO A 397 -1.58 -11.75 22.94
N ASN A 398 -0.67 -11.34 22.05
CA ASN A 398 -0.68 -11.75 20.64
C ASN A 398 0.16 -13.01 20.44
N LEU A 399 -0.51 -14.15 20.26
CA LEU A 399 0.13 -15.46 20.10
C LEU A 399 0.09 -15.98 18.65
N ARG A 400 -0.02 -15.09 17.65
CA ARG A 400 -0.03 -15.53 16.24
C ARG A 400 1.28 -16.16 15.77
N ASP A 401 2.39 -15.73 16.35
CA ASP A 401 3.71 -16.28 16.06
C ASP A 401 4.04 -17.53 16.90
N PHE A 402 3.11 -17.94 17.79
CA PHE A 402 3.29 -19.14 18.59
C PHE A 402 3.08 -20.41 17.78
N ASN A 403 4.17 -21.16 17.61
CA ASN A 403 4.18 -22.54 17.14
C ASN A 403 4.48 -23.51 18.29
N ASN A 404 3.59 -24.48 18.53
CA ASN A 404 3.74 -25.48 19.60
C ASN A 404 4.88 -26.49 19.32
N ASP A 405 5.20 -26.74 18.05
CA ASP A 405 6.29 -27.66 17.68
C ASP A 405 7.69 -27.04 17.93
N VAL A 406 7.75 -25.70 18.00
CA VAL A 406 9.01 -24.96 18.14
C VAL A 406 9.18 -24.41 19.55
N HIS A 407 8.13 -23.78 20.10
CA HIS A 407 8.24 -23.05 21.35
C HIS A 407 7.85 -23.91 22.55
N ARG A 408 8.78 -24.01 23.49
CA ARG A 408 8.58 -24.67 24.79
C ARG A 408 8.31 -23.66 25.92
N ALA A 409 8.59 -22.38 25.69
CA ALA A 409 8.30 -21.30 26.62
C ALA A 409 7.68 -20.09 25.91
N ILE A 410 6.79 -19.38 26.63
CA ILE A 410 6.30 -18.06 26.27
C ILE A 410 6.65 -17.11 27.41
N VAL A 411 7.29 -16.02 27.04
CA VAL A 411 7.70 -14.96 27.95
C VAL A 411 6.83 -13.74 27.69
N PHE A 412 6.02 -13.37 28.67
CA PHE A 412 5.18 -12.19 28.62
C PHE A 412 5.90 -11.01 29.29
N ASP A 413 6.46 -10.13 28.46
CA ASP A 413 7.14 -8.93 28.94
C ASP A 413 6.11 -7.85 29.28
N GLU A 414 6.19 -7.29 30.49
CA GLU A 414 5.28 -6.26 31.01
C GLU A 414 3.78 -6.64 31.09
N ALA A 415 3.42 -7.93 31.19
CA ALA A 415 2.01 -8.34 31.21
C ALA A 415 1.24 -7.87 32.46
N SER A 416 0.18 -7.09 32.27
CA SER A 416 -0.60 -6.56 33.40
C SER A 416 -1.30 -7.65 34.23
N CYS A 417 -1.40 -7.44 35.55
CA CYS A 417 -2.21 -8.30 36.43
C CYS A 417 -3.64 -8.51 35.90
N ALA A 418 -4.22 -7.49 35.27
CA ALA A 418 -5.56 -7.56 34.68
C ALA A 418 -5.61 -8.54 33.50
N MET A 419 -4.59 -8.52 32.62
CA MET A 419 -4.45 -9.48 31.52
C MET A 419 -4.34 -10.90 32.06
N VAL A 420 -3.46 -11.14 33.03
CA VAL A 420 -3.27 -12.48 33.65
C VAL A 420 -4.59 -12.98 34.25
N LEU A 421 -5.30 -12.14 34.98
CA LEU A 421 -6.58 -12.50 35.60
C LEU A 421 -7.70 -12.74 34.58
N ARG A 422 -7.71 -12.01 33.46
CA ARG A 422 -8.68 -12.18 32.37
C ARG A 422 -8.42 -13.45 31.58
N HIS A 423 -7.15 -13.80 31.38
CA HIS A 423 -6.72 -14.95 30.58
C HIS A 423 -6.13 -16.08 31.44
N LYS A 424 -6.68 -16.33 32.64
CA LYS A 424 -6.17 -17.38 33.56
C LYS A 424 -5.98 -18.74 32.91
N LYS A 425 -6.91 -19.15 32.03
CA LYS A 425 -6.82 -20.44 31.31
C LYS A 425 -5.60 -20.52 30.39
N LEU A 426 -5.20 -19.38 29.80
CA LEU A 426 -4.00 -19.28 28.97
C LEU A 426 -2.74 -19.45 29.82
N PHE A 427 -2.60 -18.64 30.88
CA PHE A 427 -1.43 -18.71 31.76
C PHE A 427 -1.32 -20.06 32.50
N GLN A 428 -2.41 -20.82 32.65
CA GLN A 428 -2.40 -22.16 33.23
C GLN A 428 -2.03 -23.29 32.25
N GLY A 429 -1.88 -23.00 30.95
CA GLY A 429 -1.45 -24.00 29.96
C GLY A 429 -2.42 -25.18 29.81
N GLY A 430 -3.73 -24.92 29.75
CA GLY A 430 -4.75 -25.97 29.72
C GLY A 430 -4.69 -26.87 28.47
N VAL A 431 -5.25 -28.09 28.57
CA VAL A 431 -5.30 -29.09 27.48
C VAL A 431 -6.19 -28.68 26.30
N GLN A 432 -7.10 -27.72 26.49
CA GLN A 432 -8.03 -27.30 25.44
C GLN A 432 -7.48 -26.11 24.65
N PRO A 433 -7.72 -26.05 23.33
CA PRO A 433 -7.45 -24.84 22.54
C PRO A 433 -8.22 -23.64 23.09
N LEU A 434 -7.56 -22.49 23.12
CA LEU A 434 -8.10 -21.22 23.60
C LEU A 434 -8.34 -20.30 22.40
N GLU A 435 -9.47 -19.59 22.39
CA GLU A 435 -9.74 -18.56 21.40
C GLU A 435 -9.31 -17.19 21.94
N LEU A 436 -8.48 -16.49 21.16
CA LEU A 436 -7.94 -15.16 21.48
C LEU A 436 -8.37 -14.15 20.42
N ALA A 437 -8.24 -12.85 20.74
CA ALA A 437 -8.70 -11.74 19.90
C ALA A 437 -10.20 -11.83 19.56
N SER A 438 -10.99 -12.33 20.51
CA SER A 438 -12.45 -12.33 20.39
C SER A 438 -12.95 -10.88 20.51
N SER A 439 -13.56 -10.40 19.43
CA SER A 439 -14.18 -9.07 19.35
C SER A 439 -15.62 -9.26 18.87
N ASN A 440 -16.47 -8.23 18.95
CA ASN A 440 -17.89 -8.38 18.58
C ASN A 440 -18.11 -8.93 17.15
N THR A 441 -17.15 -8.76 16.24
CA THR A 441 -17.23 -9.28 14.86
C THR A 441 -16.49 -10.60 14.65
N ASN A 442 -15.67 -11.06 15.60
CA ASN A 442 -14.82 -12.26 15.52
C ASN A 442 -13.96 -12.42 14.25
N CYS A 443 -13.82 -11.39 13.41
CA CYS A 443 -13.11 -11.49 12.13
C CYS A 443 -11.59 -11.64 12.26
N TYR A 444 -11.06 -11.43 13.46
CA TYR A 444 -9.64 -11.56 13.79
C TYR A 444 -9.37 -12.57 14.90
N SER A 445 -10.37 -13.36 15.31
CA SER A 445 -10.18 -14.37 16.34
C SER A 445 -9.32 -15.51 15.82
N TYR A 446 -8.49 -16.08 16.68
CA TYR A 446 -7.65 -17.22 16.36
C TYR A 446 -7.57 -18.17 17.54
N LYS A 447 -7.39 -19.46 17.25
CA LYS A 447 -7.25 -20.50 18.27
C LYS A 447 -5.79 -20.82 18.49
N VAL A 448 -5.41 -20.98 19.75
CA VAL A 448 -4.06 -21.36 20.15
C VAL A 448 -4.11 -22.50 21.16
N TRP A 449 -3.21 -23.47 21.03
CA TRP A 449 -3.10 -24.60 21.93
C TRP A 449 -1.73 -24.57 22.60
N VAL A 450 -1.71 -24.36 23.91
CA VAL A 450 -0.49 -24.06 24.70
C VAL A 450 -0.20 -25.10 25.78
N TYR A 451 -0.68 -26.33 25.57
CA TYR A 451 -0.44 -27.41 26.52
C TYR A 451 1.04 -27.77 26.56
N GLY A 452 1.61 -27.91 27.76
CA GLY A 452 3.03 -28.25 27.95
C GLY A 452 4.00 -27.07 27.78
N THR A 453 3.50 -25.86 27.48
CA THR A 453 4.34 -24.67 27.31
C THR A 453 4.58 -23.95 28.64
N MET A 454 5.83 -23.59 28.93
CA MET A 454 6.19 -22.78 30.10
C MET A 454 5.68 -21.34 29.95
N MET A 455 4.86 -20.90 30.89
CA MET A 455 4.34 -19.52 30.93
C MET A 455 5.18 -18.70 31.92
N ILE A 456 5.85 -17.65 31.44
CA ILE A 456 6.76 -16.82 32.25
C ILE A 456 6.33 -15.35 32.13
N ASP A 457 6.00 -14.71 33.24
CA ASP A 457 5.66 -13.29 33.32
C ASP A 457 6.80 -12.48 33.94
N LYS A 458 7.18 -11.37 33.29
CA LYS A 458 8.18 -10.43 33.77
C LYS A 458 7.50 -9.18 34.32
N GLN A 459 7.03 -9.23 35.57
CA GLN A 459 6.43 -8.04 36.19
C GLN A 459 6.80 -7.80 37.65
N HIS A 460 6.71 -6.51 38.03
CA HIS A 460 6.53 -6.02 39.40
C HIS A 460 5.13 -6.34 39.96
N LEU A 461 4.68 -7.59 39.79
CA LEU A 461 3.32 -8.02 40.08
C LEU A 461 3.00 -7.87 41.58
N VAL A 462 4.00 -8.14 42.44
CA VAL A 462 3.87 -8.13 43.90
C VAL A 462 3.61 -6.72 44.43
N ALA A 463 4.26 -5.69 43.88
CA ALA A 463 4.06 -4.31 44.28
C ALA A 463 2.67 -3.78 43.88
N CYS A 464 2.15 -4.19 42.72
CA CYS A 464 0.83 -3.77 42.23
C CYS A 464 -0.31 -4.42 43.03
N LEU A 465 -0.20 -5.73 43.32
CA LEU A 465 -1.18 -6.48 44.11
C LEU A 465 -1.29 -5.93 45.55
N ARG A 466 -0.16 -5.64 46.21
CA ARG A 466 -0.15 -5.05 47.57
C ARG A 466 -0.84 -3.68 47.63
N ARG A 467 -0.64 -2.83 46.62
CA ARG A 467 -1.34 -1.52 46.52
C ARG A 467 -2.84 -1.68 46.31
N LYS A 468 -3.26 -2.64 45.47
CA LYS A 468 -4.68 -2.83 45.14
C LYS A 468 -5.48 -3.36 46.33
N ILE A 469 -4.93 -4.32 47.09
CA ILE A 469 -5.51 -4.83 48.34
C ILE A 469 -5.68 -3.69 49.36
N SER A 470 -4.66 -2.83 49.51
CA SER A 470 -4.70 -1.67 50.41
C SER A 470 -5.72 -0.60 49.98
N SER A 471 -5.98 -0.47 48.67
CA SER A 471 -7.01 0.45 48.16
C SER A 471 -8.43 -0.07 48.42
N LEU A 472 -8.66 -1.38 48.28
CA LEU A 472 -9.96 -2.01 48.44
C LEU A 472 -10.46 -1.97 49.89
N SER A 473 -9.55 -2.09 50.87
CA SER A 473 -9.89 -1.96 52.28
C SER A 473 -10.28 -0.53 52.66
N ARG A 474 -9.63 0.48 52.08
CA ARG A 474 -9.99 1.90 52.27
C ARG A 474 -11.34 2.25 51.65
N THR A 475 -11.65 1.75 50.45
CA THR A 475 -12.96 1.97 49.81
C THR A 475 -14.11 1.36 50.59
N ARG A 476 -13.94 0.15 51.17
CA ARG A 476 -14.98 -0.48 52.01
C ARG A 476 -15.29 0.32 53.27
N ARG A 477 -14.28 0.86 53.96
CA ARG A 477 -14.49 1.72 55.13
C ARG A 477 -15.21 3.03 54.77
N ALA A 478 -14.84 3.64 53.65
CA ALA A 478 -15.48 4.86 53.16
C ALA A 478 -16.94 4.63 52.74
N GLU A 479 -17.28 3.46 52.21
CA GLU A 479 -18.65 3.11 51.84
C GLU A 479 -19.54 2.91 53.07
N LYS A 480 -19.07 2.17 54.08
CA LYS A 480 -19.81 1.99 55.35
C LYS A 480 -20.08 3.32 56.07
N GLN A 481 -19.15 4.26 56.03
CA GLN A 481 -19.34 5.60 56.62
C GLN A 481 -20.26 6.51 55.78
N ARG A 482 -20.37 6.27 54.48
CA ARG A 482 -21.39 6.92 53.64
C ARG A 482 -22.77 6.38 53.93
N GLU A 483 -22.92 5.07 54.17
CA GLU A 483 -24.20 4.47 54.55
C GLU A 483 -24.79 5.11 55.81
N ALA A 484 -23.98 5.32 56.85
CA ALA A 484 -24.42 5.98 58.09
C ALA A 484 -24.82 7.47 57.91
N ASN A 485 -24.32 8.13 56.86
CA ASN A 485 -24.56 9.55 56.58
C ASN A 485 -25.58 9.75 55.43
N MET A 486 -26.48 8.79 55.25
CA MET A 486 -27.48 8.76 54.17
C MET A 486 -26.87 9.00 52.76
N GLY A 487 -25.68 8.45 52.51
CA GLY A 487 -24.95 8.58 51.24
C GLY A 487 -24.09 9.83 51.11
N LEU A 488 -24.17 10.78 52.05
CA LEU A 488 -23.31 11.96 52.08
C LEU A 488 -21.92 11.59 52.63
N ASN A 489 -20.87 12.20 52.07
CA ASN A 489 -19.56 12.15 52.71
C ASN A 489 -19.51 13.14 53.90
N PRO A 490 -18.61 12.96 54.89
CA PRO A 490 -18.59 13.80 56.10
C PRO A 490 -18.52 15.30 55.82
N ARG A 491 -17.78 15.72 54.78
CA ARG A 491 -17.73 17.12 54.37
C ARG A 491 -19.08 17.63 53.87
N GLN A 492 -19.84 16.82 53.13
CA GLN A 492 -21.17 17.18 52.67
C GLN A 492 -22.18 17.29 53.82
N VAL A 493 -22.04 16.44 54.85
CA VAL A 493 -22.85 16.51 56.09
C VAL A 493 -22.64 17.86 56.78
N PHE A 494 -21.41 18.33 56.93
CA PHE A 494 -21.15 19.65 57.49
C PHE A 494 -21.59 20.81 56.59
N VAL A 495 -21.54 20.66 55.25
CA VAL A 495 -22.09 21.67 54.33
C VAL A 495 -23.62 21.75 54.45
N LEU A 496 -24.29 20.60 54.56
CA LEU A 496 -25.73 20.53 54.82
C LEU A 496 -26.09 21.24 56.12
N LEU A 497 -25.35 20.96 57.20
CA LEU A 497 -25.53 21.62 58.49
C LEU A 497 -25.31 23.12 58.40
N ALA A 498 -24.25 23.57 57.73
CA ALA A 498 -23.98 24.98 57.52
C ALA A 498 -25.10 25.67 56.73
N ILE A 499 -25.68 25.00 55.73
CA ILE A 499 -26.83 25.56 54.99
C ILE A 499 -28.03 25.74 55.91
N TYR A 500 -28.34 24.74 56.73
CA TYR A 500 -29.43 24.81 57.70
C TYR A 500 -29.21 25.96 58.70
N VAL A 501 -28.03 26.02 59.31
CA VAL A 501 -27.64 27.07 60.27
C VAL A 501 -27.68 28.47 59.67
N LEU A 502 -27.25 28.64 58.41
CA LEU A 502 -27.21 29.93 57.74
C LEU A 502 -28.58 30.43 57.24
N THR A 503 -29.53 29.52 57.06
CA THR A 503 -30.84 29.86 56.46
C THR A 503 -31.99 29.79 57.45
N GLY A 504 -31.84 29.02 58.53
CA GLY A 504 -32.91 28.76 59.50
C GLY A 504 -34.08 27.96 58.93
N ASP A 505 -33.99 27.46 57.70
CA ASP A 505 -35.09 26.80 57.00
C ASP A 505 -34.67 25.39 56.53
N PRO A 506 -35.28 24.32 57.07
CA PRO A 506 -34.96 22.95 56.73
C PRO A 506 -35.24 22.66 55.25
N ALA A 507 -36.21 23.32 54.61
CA ALA A 507 -36.51 23.12 53.19
C ALA A 507 -35.33 23.49 52.29
N VAL A 508 -34.50 24.47 52.71
CA VAL A 508 -33.28 24.85 51.99
C VAL A 508 -32.21 23.76 52.07
N ALA A 509 -32.06 23.18 53.25
CA ALA A 509 -31.15 22.07 53.49
C ALA A 509 -31.58 20.81 52.71
N LEU A 510 -32.88 20.53 52.68
CA LEU A 510 -33.47 19.42 51.90
C LEU A 510 -33.22 19.53 50.40
N GLU A 511 -33.27 20.74 49.84
CA GLU A 511 -32.95 20.94 48.42
C GLU A 511 -31.46 20.68 48.14
N TYR A 512 -30.57 20.97 49.10
CA TYR A 512 -29.14 20.62 48.98
C TYR A 512 -28.93 19.10 48.98
N ILE A 513 -29.64 18.39 49.86
CA ILE A 513 -29.65 16.91 49.87
C ILE A 513 -30.10 16.40 48.50
N SER A 514 -31.25 16.86 48.02
CA SER A 514 -31.85 16.43 46.76
C SER A 514 -30.97 16.74 45.54
N ALA A 515 -30.24 17.85 45.56
CA ALA A 515 -29.33 18.23 44.47
C ALA A 515 -27.99 17.45 44.47
N LYS A 516 -27.64 16.78 45.58
CA LYS A 516 -26.39 16.03 45.74
C LYS A 516 -26.58 14.52 45.85
N ALA A 517 -27.78 14.07 46.19
CA ALA A 517 -28.16 12.68 46.25
C ALA A 517 -28.32 12.11 44.84
N ALA A 518 -27.26 11.49 44.31
CA ALA A 518 -27.30 10.73 43.07
C ALA A 518 -27.44 9.22 43.32
N ARG A 519 -28.07 8.80 44.43
CA ARG A 519 -28.26 7.37 44.77
C ARG A 519 -29.69 7.10 45.27
N GLU A 520 -30.20 5.95 44.81
CA GLU A 520 -31.59 5.45 44.87
C GLU A 520 -32.28 5.56 46.23
N ARG A 521 -31.58 5.33 47.36
CA ARG A 521 -32.21 5.31 48.70
C ARG A 521 -32.76 6.64 49.20
N MET A 522 -32.22 7.78 48.72
CA MET A 522 -32.74 9.10 49.12
C MET A 522 -33.93 9.55 48.28
N GLU A 523 -34.18 8.95 47.12
CA GLU A 523 -35.44 9.18 46.40
C GLU A 523 -36.61 8.48 47.11
N GLU A 524 -36.34 7.37 47.80
CA GLU A 524 -37.34 6.59 48.55
C GLU A 524 -37.72 7.19 49.91
N ALA A 525 -36.81 7.91 50.58
CA ALA A 525 -37.12 8.56 51.86
C ALA A 525 -38.08 9.75 51.66
N ASP A 526 -39.13 9.83 52.49
CA ASP A 526 -40.11 10.90 52.40
C ASP A 526 -39.51 12.26 52.84
N ALA A 527 -40.26 13.35 52.61
CA ALA A 527 -39.79 14.68 52.94
C ALA A 527 -39.63 14.90 54.46
N GLU A 528 -40.39 14.19 55.29
CA GLU A 528 -40.41 14.34 56.74
C GLU A 528 -39.24 13.59 57.39
N ASP A 529 -38.88 12.40 56.89
CA ASP A 529 -37.70 11.64 57.29
C ASP A 529 -36.42 12.42 57.01
N LYS A 530 -36.35 13.05 55.84
CA LYS A 530 -35.20 13.90 55.49
C LYS A 530 -35.13 15.13 56.40
N LYS A 531 -36.28 15.73 56.74
CA LYS A 531 -36.35 16.89 57.64
C LYS A 531 -35.90 16.49 59.04
N ARG A 532 -36.44 15.39 59.57
CA ARG A 532 -36.04 14.79 60.86
C ARG A 532 -34.54 14.50 60.90
N TYR A 533 -33.96 13.97 59.82
CA TYR A 533 -32.50 13.76 59.75
C TYR A 533 -31.70 15.06 59.87
N VAL A 534 -32.10 16.15 59.19
CA VAL A 534 -31.39 17.44 59.31
C VAL A 534 -31.51 18.00 60.72
N GLU A 535 -32.70 17.93 61.31
CA GLU A 535 -32.96 18.39 62.68
C GLU A 535 -32.18 17.57 63.71
N GLU A 536 -32.20 16.24 63.61
CA GLU A 536 -31.40 15.36 64.46
C GLU A 536 -29.90 15.60 64.31
N LEU A 537 -29.42 15.82 63.08
CA LEU A 537 -28.02 16.12 62.82
C LEU A 537 -27.62 17.44 63.47
N TYR A 538 -28.48 18.46 63.41
CA TYR A 538 -28.30 19.73 64.12
C TYR A 538 -28.25 19.54 65.63
N LEU A 539 -29.21 18.81 66.20
CA LEU A 539 -29.28 18.52 67.63
C LEU A 539 -28.10 17.69 68.15
N LYS A 540 -27.55 16.78 67.32
CA LYS A 540 -26.38 15.95 67.64
C LYS A 540 -25.04 16.66 67.47
N THR A 541 -25.02 17.83 66.80
CA THR A 541 -23.77 18.58 66.58
C THR A 541 -23.49 19.46 67.80
N SER A 542 -22.23 19.50 68.25
CA SER A 542 -21.86 20.34 69.40
C SER A 542 -22.05 21.83 69.09
N LEU A 543 -22.32 22.64 70.13
CA LEU A 543 -22.47 24.09 69.99
C LEU A 543 -21.20 24.76 69.43
N GLU A 544 -20.02 24.26 69.77
CA GLU A 544 -18.73 24.71 69.21
C GLU A 544 -18.66 24.45 67.70
N ASP A 545 -19.11 23.28 67.25
CA ASP A 545 -19.16 22.93 65.84
C ASP A 545 -20.18 23.79 65.09
N ILE A 546 -21.33 24.10 65.69
CA ILE A 546 -22.34 25.00 65.11
C ILE A 546 -21.79 26.43 65.01
N ALA A 547 -21.17 26.94 66.07
CA ALA A 547 -20.55 28.26 66.09
C ALA A 547 -19.43 28.38 65.04
N SER A 548 -18.58 27.35 64.90
CA SER A 548 -17.53 27.31 63.88
C SER A 548 -18.06 27.24 62.44
N LEU A 549 -19.32 26.80 62.24
CA LEU A 549 -20.00 26.83 60.95
C LEU A 549 -20.68 28.17 60.66
N GLN A 550 -20.77 29.08 61.63
CA GLN A 550 -21.23 30.47 61.44
C GLN A 550 -20.07 31.44 61.24
N ASP A 551 -18.87 31.09 61.71
CA ASP A 551 -17.68 31.93 61.61
C ASP A 551 -17.07 31.91 60.18
N PRO A 552 -17.10 33.04 59.44
CA PRO A 552 -16.49 33.15 58.12
C PRO A 552 -14.96 33.06 58.14
N SER A 553 -14.31 33.23 59.30
CA SER A 553 -12.86 33.20 59.51
C SER A 553 -12.36 31.92 60.20
N GLY A 554 -13.25 31.07 60.68
CA GLY A 554 -12.90 29.93 61.53
C GLY A 554 -12.27 28.73 60.80
N SER A 555 -11.92 27.70 61.57
CA SER A 555 -11.30 26.45 61.09
C SER A 555 -12.13 25.73 60.01
N ARG A 556 -13.44 26.01 59.93
CA ARG A 556 -14.39 25.47 58.95
C ARG A 556 -14.74 26.43 57.81
N GLN A 557 -13.95 27.48 57.58
CA GLN A 557 -14.17 28.47 56.52
C GLN A 557 -14.44 27.83 55.13
N GLY A 558 -13.79 26.72 54.79
CA GLY A 558 -14.01 26.01 53.53
C GLY A 558 -15.43 25.42 53.39
N ILE A 559 -16.04 24.98 54.49
CA ILE A 559 -17.41 24.47 54.55
C ILE A 559 -18.39 25.65 54.46
N TYR A 560 -18.16 26.69 55.27
CA TYR A 560 -18.95 27.94 55.26
C TYR A 560 -19.04 28.56 53.86
N LYS A 561 -17.88 28.78 53.19
CA LYS A 561 -17.83 29.30 51.82
C LYS A 561 -18.53 28.39 50.82
N THR A 562 -18.53 27.08 51.04
CA THR A 562 -19.26 26.13 50.17
C THR A 562 -20.77 26.24 50.35
N ALA A 563 -21.24 26.35 51.60
CA ALA A 563 -22.64 26.55 51.94
C ALA A 563 -23.17 27.89 51.39
N GLN A 564 -22.47 29.00 51.63
CA GLN A 564 -22.85 30.32 51.10
C GLN A 564 -22.92 30.35 49.58
N ARG A 565 -21.94 29.76 48.88
CA ARG A 565 -21.99 29.66 47.41
C ARG A 565 -23.19 28.87 46.92
N TRP A 566 -23.56 27.81 47.64
CA TRP A 566 -24.74 27.03 47.27
C TRP A 566 -26.04 27.81 47.52
N ILE A 567 -26.16 28.49 48.66
CA ILE A 567 -27.31 29.36 48.98
C ILE A 567 -27.46 30.48 47.95
N ALA A 568 -26.37 31.17 47.60
CA ALA A 568 -26.37 32.20 46.56
C ALA A 568 -26.80 31.62 45.21
N ARG A 569 -26.30 30.43 44.82
CA ARG A 569 -26.71 29.78 43.58
C ARG A 569 -28.20 29.44 43.56
N ARG A 570 -28.74 28.96 44.68
CA ARG A 570 -30.17 28.64 44.83
C ARG A 570 -31.04 29.89 44.70
N ARG A 571 -30.69 30.97 45.39
CA ARG A 571 -31.42 32.25 45.30
C ARG A 571 -31.36 32.84 43.89
N THR A 572 -30.21 32.75 43.22
CA THR A 572 -30.06 33.15 41.81
C THR A 572 -30.92 32.27 40.89
N ARG A 573 -30.96 30.95 41.13
CA ARG A 573 -31.85 30.03 40.41
C ARG A 573 -33.31 30.45 40.55
N ASN A 574 -33.76 30.75 41.77
CA ASN A 574 -35.15 31.16 42.01
C ASN A 574 -35.48 32.48 41.29
N CYS A 575 -34.55 33.44 41.29
CA CYS A 575 -34.70 34.66 40.48
C CYS A 575 -34.85 34.35 38.98
N VAL A 576 -34.01 33.47 38.43
CA VAL A 576 -34.10 33.03 37.03
C VAL A 576 -35.42 32.30 36.74
N CYS A 577 -35.89 31.45 37.65
CA CYS A 577 -37.19 30.78 37.52
C CYS A 577 -38.33 31.79 37.48
N ASN A 578 -38.32 32.79 38.38
CA ASN A 578 -39.33 33.83 38.44
C ASN A 578 -39.34 34.69 37.16
N MET A 579 -38.16 35.06 36.65
CA MET A 579 -38.02 35.78 35.37
C MET A 579 -38.55 34.95 34.19
N ASN A 580 -38.21 33.66 34.14
CA ASN A 580 -38.72 32.78 33.09
C ASN A 580 -40.24 32.58 33.18
N ALA A 581 -40.82 32.57 34.38
CA ALA A 581 -42.27 32.44 34.59
C ALA A 581 -43.04 33.64 34.02
N ILE A 582 -42.44 34.83 34.02
CA ILE A 582 -43.00 36.05 33.39
C ILE A 582 -42.58 36.21 31.91
N GLY A 583 -42.01 35.18 31.30
CA GLY A 583 -41.64 35.18 29.88
C GLY A 583 -40.32 35.89 29.54
N VAL A 584 -39.51 36.27 30.55
CA VAL A 584 -38.24 36.97 30.35
C VAL A 584 -37.06 36.02 30.60
N ALA A 585 -36.22 35.80 29.59
CA ALA A 585 -35.00 35.01 29.74
C ALA A 585 -33.83 35.94 30.14
N PRO A 586 -33.27 35.84 31.37
CA PRO A 586 -32.17 36.70 31.79
C PRO A 586 -30.88 36.41 31.01
N SER A 587 -30.11 37.46 30.70
CA SER A 587 -28.79 37.33 30.10
C SER A 587 -27.79 36.72 31.08
N SER A 588 -26.71 36.10 30.58
CA SER A 588 -25.65 35.54 31.44
C SER A 588 -25.04 36.58 32.41
N GLU A 589 -25.06 37.85 32.01
CA GLU A 589 -24.58 38.98 32.80
C GLU A 589 -25.55 39.35 33.92
N GLN A 590 -26.87 39.39 33.64
CA GLN A 590 -27.90 39.60 34.66
C GLN A 590 -27.89 38.48 35.71
N VAL A 591 -27.72 37.22 35.29
CA VAL A 591 -27.60 36.07 36.21
C VAL A 591 -26.34 36.17 37.08
N ALA A 592 -25.22 36.63 36.50
CA ALA A 592 -23.99 36.81 37.26
C ALA A 592 -24.06 37.99 38.24
N GLU A 593 -24.71 39.08 37.86
CA GLU A 593 -24.93 40.25 38.72
C GLU A 593 -25.83 39.90 39.91
N GLU A 594 -26.93 39.19 39.65
CA GLU A 594 -27.81 38.72 40.73
C GLU A 594 -27.10 37.75 41.68
N TYR A 595 -26.22 36.89 41.16
CA TYR A 595 -25.37 36.04 42.00
C TYR A 595 -24.37 36.86 42.84
N ARG A 596 -23.79 37.95 42.31
CA ARG A 596 -22.88 38.84 43.06
C ARG A 596 -23.59 39.49 44.24
N LYS A 597 -24.80 40.01 44.04
CA LYS A 597 -25.61 40.62 45.11
C LYS A 597 -25.84 39.67 46.30
N GLN A 598 -25.89 38.36 46.02
CA GLN A 598 -26.24 37.33 46.99
C GLN A 598 -25.03 36.60 47.58
N SER A 599 -23.83 36.80 47.03
CA SER A 599 -22.61 36.13 47.45
C SER A 599 -21.56 37.16 47.88
N ALA A 600 -21.15 37.13 49.15
CA ALA A 600 -19.98 37.89 49.63
C ALA A 600 -18.66 37.46 48.96
N SER A 601 -18.65 36.36 48.21
CA SER A 601 -17.48 35.92 47.42
C SER A 601 -17.46 36.57 46.04
N SER A 602 -16.29 37.14 45.67
CA SER A 602 -16.05 37.66 44.33
C SER A 602 -16.26 36.57 43.27
N VAL A 603 -17.04 36.88 42.24
CA VAL A 603 -17.15 36.03 41.05
C VAL A 603 -15.78 35.99 40.36
N PRO A 604 -15.33 34.82 39.84
CA PRO A 604 -14.05 34.76 39.15
C PRO A 604 -14.16 35.54 37.82
N THR A 605 -13.52 36.71 37.82
CA THR A 605 -13.17 37.59 36.69
C THR A 605 -14.33 38.25 35.92
N THR A 606 -14.13 39.53 35.55
CA THR A 606 -15.01 40.33 34.69
C THR A 606 -14.80 40.04 33.20
N ASP A 607 -13.84 39.19 32.85
CA ASP A 607 -13.55 38.86 31.46
C ASP A 607 -14.58 37.89 30.87
N ALA A 608 -14.85 38.03 29.57
CA ALA A 608 -15.88 37.24 28.89
C ALA A 608 -15.64 35.72 28.98
N ARG A 609 -14.37 35.29 29.11
CA ARG A 609 -13.99 33.88 29.23
C ARG A 609 -14.35 33.32 30.60
N GLY A 610 -14.10 34.06 31.68
CA GLY A 610 -14.50 33.71 33.04
C GLY A 610 -16.01 33.61 33.18
N LEU A 611 -16.74 34.61 32.65
CA LEU A 611 -18.21 34.64 32.67
C LEU A 611 -18.82 33.44 31.92
N ARG A 612 -18.25 33.04 30.77
CA ARG A 612 -18.67 31.84 30.02
C ARG A 612 -18.42 30.55 30.79
N ALA A 613 -17.24 30.39 31.37
CA ALA A 613 -16.89 29.20 32.15
C ALA A 613 -17.78 29.06 33.40
N TRP A 614 -18.04 30.17 34.10
CA TRP A 614 -18.92 30.23 35.26
C TRP A 614 -20.37 29.91 34.87
N SER A 615 -20.91 30.56 33.84
CA SER A 615 -22.27 30.33 33.34
C SER A 615 -22.48 28.88 32.88
N SER A 616 -21.48 28.26 32.25
CA SER A 616 -21.50 26.84 31.89
C SER A 616 -21.56 25.91 33.11
N ARG A 617 -20.83 26.22 34.18
CA ARG A 617 -20.89 25.46 35.45
C ARG A 617 -22.22 25.67 36.17
N PHE A 618 -22.77 26.88 36.16
CA PHE A 618 -24.09 27.19 36.72
C PHE A 618 -25.19 26.39 35.99
N ARG A 619 -25.19 26.41 34.65
CA ARG A 619 -26.12 25.62 33.80
C ARG A 619 -26.06 24.12 34.11
N ARG A 620 -24.86 23.55 34.19
CA ARG A 620 -24.67 22.11 34.50
C ARG A 620 -25.14 21.74 35.90
N SER A 621 -25.05 22.65 36.86
CA SER A 621 -25.40 22.36 38.26
C SER A 621 -26.91 22.27 38.50
N PHE A 622 -27.74 22.85 37.63
CA PHE A 622 -29.20 22.94 37.82
C PHE A 622 -30.02 22.57 36.57
N ALA A 623 -29.37 22.02 35.54
CA ALA A 623 -29.99 21.59 34.28
C ALA A 623 -30.80 22.68 33.52
N PHE A 624 -30.56 23.98 33.75
CA PHE A 624 -31.22 25.07 33.01
C PHE A 624 -30.57 25.35 31.66
N ARG A 625 -31.39 25.59 30.63
CA ARG A 625 -30.98 26.24 29.37
C ARG A 625 -31.28 27.74 29.47
N LEU A 626 -30.26 28.56 29.71
CA LEU A 626 -30.37 30.01 29.53
C LEU A 626 -30.48 30.31 28.02
N GLY A 627 -31.49 31.07 27.60
CA GLY A 627 -31.66 31.55 26.22
C GLY A 627 -32.44 30.67 25.24
N LYS A 628 -33.25 29.70 25.70
CA LYS A 628 -34.21 29.00 24.82
C LYS A 628 -35.60 28.93 25.46
N MET A 629 -36.58 29.61 24.88
CA MET A 629 -37.99 29.31 25.13
C MET A 629 -38.25 27.83 24.83
N LYS A 630 -38.98 27.14 25.72
CA LYS A 630 -39.54 25.82 25.44
C LYS A 630 -40.68 25.97 24.43
N ALA A 631 -40.40 25.75 23.15
CA ALA A 631 -41.44 25.33 22.22
C ALA A 631 -41.50 23.79 22.24
N ALA A 632 -42.63 23.25 22.70
CA ALA A 632 -42.92 21.83 22.64
C ALA A 632 -43.21 21.44 21.17
N LYS A 633 -42.43 20.49 20.62
CA LYS A 633 -42.72 19.47 19.56
C LYS A 633 -41.46 19.04 18.75
N PRO A 634 -41.45 17.85 18.11
CA PRO A 634 -40.26 17.01 17.97
C PRO A 634 -39.47 17.14 16.64
N VAL A 635 -38.15 16.95 16.77
CA VAL A 635 -37.09 16.34 15.92
C VAL A 635 -37.09 16.45 14.36
N GLU A 636 -38.10 16.96 13.67
CA GLU A 636 -38.09 17.09 12.18
C GLU A 636 -37.29 18.30 11.66
N ASP A 637 -36.85 19.17 12.56
CA ASP A 637 -36.40 20.52 12.20
C ASP A 637 -34.89 20.67 11.98
N VAL A 638 -34.09 19.60 12.09
CA VAL A 638 -32.63 19.68 11.85
C VAL A 638 -32.33 19.82 10.35
N CYS A 639 -33.08 19.12 9.50
CA CYS A 639 -32.95 19.25 8.04
C CYS A 639 -33.51 20.59 7.54
N ALA A 640 -34.62 21.06 8.11
CA ALA A 640 -35.19 22.37 7.77
C ALA A 640 -34.26 23.53 8.21
N LYS A 641 -33.62 23.41 9.38
CA LYS A 641 -32.59 24.38 9.83
C LYS A 641 -31.33 24.36 8.98
N ALA A 642 -30.89 23.19 8.52
CA ALA A 642 -29.77 23.09 7.56
C ALA A 642 -30.13 23.71 6.20
N VAL A 643 -31.37 23.56 5.74
CA VAL A 643 -31.87 24.17 4.49
C VAL A 643 -32.00 25.69 4.64
N LEU A 644 -32.49 26.20 5.77
CA LEU A 644 -32.54 27.64 6.08
C LEU A 644 -31.14 28.25 6.13
N PHE A 645 -30.17 27.58 6.77
CA PHE A 645 -28.77 28.01 6.78
C PHE A 645 -28.17 28.08 5.37
N LEU A 646 -28.43 27.08 4.53
CA LEU A 646 -27.92 27.08 3.14
C LEU A 646 -28.64 28.11 2.25
N ARG A 647 -29.92 28.42 2.51
CA ARG A 647 -30.64 29.51 1.83
C ARG A 647 -30.09 30.88 2.24
N HIS A 648 -29.75 31.07 3.51
CA HIS A 648 -29.18 32.32 4.00
C HIS A 648 -27.74 32.55 3.50
N ALA A 649 -26.92 31.48 3.42
CA ALA A 649 -25.60 31.53 2.78
C ALA A 649 -25.69 31.86 1.28
N ALA A 650 -26.67 31.31 0.56
CA ALA A 650 -26.91 31.60 -0.86
C ALA A 650 -27.52 33.00 -1.11
N TRP A 651 -28.11 33.62 -0.10
CA TRP A 651 -28.56 35.02 -0.14
C TRP A 651 -27.38 35.98 0.09
N LEU A 652 -26.47 35.64 1.01
CA LEU A 652 -25.21 36.37 1.21
C LEU A 652 -24.30 36.32 -0.03
N GLU A 653 -24.25 35.20 -0.77
CA GLU A 653 -23.54 35.11 -2.06
C GLU A 653 -24.06 36.08 -3.13
N ARG A 654 -25.34 36.47 -3.08
CA ARG A 654 -25.94 37.40 -4.05
C ARG A 654 -25.84 38.86 -3.64
N SER A 655 -25.53 39.12 -2.38
CA SER A 655 -25.47 40.47 -1.82
C SER A 655 -24.04 40.98 -1.98
N SER A 656 -23.80 41.77 -3.04
CA SER A 656 -22.49 42.28 -3.47
C SER A 656 -21.88 43.36 -2.55
N ALA A 657 -21.79 43.11 -1.24
CA ALA A 657 -21.12 43.98 -0.30
C ALA A 657 -19.75 43.40 0.09
N LYS A 658 -18.66 44.05 -0.36
CA LYS A 658 -17.27 43.72 -0.01
C LYS A 658 -16.92 44.17 1.43
N GLN A 659 -17.67 43.74 2.44
CA GLN A 659 -17.26 43.87 3.84
C GLN A 659 -17.56 42.58 4.61
N PRO A 660 -16.66 42.11 5.50
CA PRO A 660 -16.90 40.93 6.32
C PRO A 660 -18.00 41.24 7.34
N VAL A 661 -19.20 40.74 7.09
CA VAL A 661 -20.29 40.77 8.07
C VAL A 661 -20.09 39.63 9.06
N TYR A 662 -19.73 39.97 10.30
CA TYR A 662 -19.66 39.03 11.41
C TYR A 662 -21.06 38.79 11.96
N ILE A 663 -21.69 37.68 11.55
CA ILE A 663 -22.90 37.17 12.22
C ILE A 663 -22.44 36.41 13.47
N ASN A 664 -22.70 36.99 14.64
CA ASN A 664 -22.35 36.41 15.93
C ASN A 664 -23.30 35.24 16.26
N ILE A 665 -22.91 34.04 15.84
CA ILE A 665 -23.44 32.77 16.34
C ILE A 665 -22.22 31.95 16.80
N ASP A 666 -21.73 32.22 18.00
CA ASP A 666 -20.78 31.38 18.72
C ASP A 666 -21.38 29.96 18.94
N GLU A 667 -20.68 28.81 18.85
CA GLU A 667 -19.24 28.49 18.86
C GLU A 667 -19.05 27.03 18.32
N THR A 668 -18.60 26.85 17.06
CA THR A 668 -17.73 25.74 16.60
C THR A 668 -17.03 26.21 15.32
N ALA A 669 -15.94 26.97 15.49
CA ALA A 669 -15.12 27.42 14.37
C ALA A 669 -14.22 26.25 13.89
N LEU A 670 -14.72 25.47 12.93
CA LEU A 670 -13.87 24.78 11.97
C LEU A 670 -13.77 25.70 10.76
N ALA A 671 -12.60 26.30 10.54
CA ALA A 671 -12.33 27.05 9.33
C ALA A 671 -12.44 26.09 8.13
N TYR A 672 -13.49 26.23 7.32
CA TYR A 672 -13.66 25.47 6.09
C TYR A 672 -13.44 26.38 4.89
N SER A 673 -12.48 26.01 4.05
CA SER A 673 -12.34 26.58 2.71
C SER A 673 -13.56 26.19 1.85
N PHE A 674 -13.90 27.02 0.85
CA PHE A 674 -14.98 26.79 -0.12
C PHE A 674 -15.01 25.35 -0.69
N HIS A 675 -13.85 24.70 -0.79
CA HIS A 675 -13.73 23.33 -1.27
C HIS A 675 -14.32 22.27 -0.34
N ALA A 676 -14.28 22.51 0.97
CA ALA A 676 -14.74 21.55 1.97
C ALA A 676 -16.27 21.45 2.03
N VAL A 677 -17.00 22.56 1.80
CA VAL A 677 -18.48 22.56 1.79
C VAL A 677 -19.02 21.76 0.60
N ALA A 678 -18.41 21.89 -0.58
CA ALA A 678 -18.78 21.11 -1.76
C ALA A 678 -18.45 19.61 -1.60
N CYS A 679 -17.36 19.29 -0.90
CA CYS A 679 -16.99 17.91 -0.57
C CYS A 679 -17.96 17.30 0.45
N LEU A 680 -18.36 18.07 1.47
CA LEU A 680 -19.33 17.66 2.49
C LEU A 680 -20.71 17.42 1.89
N ARG A 681 -21.21 18.31 1.01
CA ARG A 681 -22.48 18.10 0.29
C ARG A 681 -22.48 16.82 -0.54
N ARG A 682 -21.38 16.54 -1.25
CA ARG A 682 -21.21 15.29 -2.03
C ARG A 682 -21.18 14.07 -1.11
N LYS A 683 -20.51 14.16 0.04
CA LYS A 683 -20.42 13.06 1.00
C LYS A 683 -21.74 12.77 1.70
N ILE A 684 -22.48 13.79 2.14
CA ILE A 684 -23.83 13.65 2.73
C ILE A 684 -24.82 13.08 1.71
N SER A 685 -24.77 13.54 0.47
CA SER A 685 -25.61 13.02 -0.62
C SER A 685 -25.29 11.56 -0.93
N SER A 686 -23.99 11.20 -0.95
CA SER A 686 -23.54 9.83 -1.13
C SER A 686 -24.03 8.91 0.00
N LEU A 687 -23.82 9.32 1.26
CA LEU A 687 -24.25 8.57 2.45
C LEU A 687 -25.76 8.39 2.52
N SER A 688 -26.53 9.41 2.14
CA SER A 688 -27.99 9.33 2.09
C SER A 688 -28.46 8.36 1.00
N ARG A 689 -27.77 8.32 -0.15
CA ARG A 689 -28.06 7.36 -1.23
C ARG A 689 -27.70 5.93 -0.85
N THR A 690 -26.55 5.70 -0.21
CA THR A 690 -26.19 4.36 0.29
C THR A 690 -27.17 3.90 1.36
N ARG A 691 -27.54 4.75 2.33
CA ARG A 691 -28.49 4.37 3.38
C ARG A 691 -29.88 4.05 2.83
N ARG A 692 -30.37 4.81 1.84
CA ARG A 692 -31.63 4.49 1.15
C ARG A 692 -31.51 3.18 0.36
N ALA A 693 -30.38 2.94 -0.31
CA ALA A 693 -30.14 1.69 -1.03
C ALA A 693 -30.02 0.47 -0.11
N GLU A 694 -29.44 0.63 1.09
CA GLU A 694 -29.36 -0.40 2.12
C GLU A 694 -30.74 -0.70 2.70
N LYS A 695 -31.50 0.32 3.11
CA LYS A 695 -32.88 0.14 3.60
C LYS A 695 -33.78 -0.51 2.54
N GLN A 696 -33.63 -0.13 1.27
CA GLN A 696 -34.35 -0.77 0.17
C GLN A 696 -33.90 -2.22 -0.05
N ARG A 697 -32.61 -2.53 0.11
CA ARG A 697 -32.11 -3.91 0.05
C ARG A 697 -32.63 -4.73 1.21
N GLU A 698 -32.70 -4.18 2.43
CA GLU A 698 -33.29 -4.84 3.59
C GLU A 698 -34.76 -5.20 3.35
N ALA A 699 -35.56 -4.25 2.85
CA ALA A 699 -36.95 -4.50 2.46
C ALA A 699 -37.08 -5.53 1.32
N ASN A 700 -36.05 -5.66 0.49
CA ASN A 700 -36.02 -6.55 -0.67
C ASN A 700 -35.26 -7.86 -0.39
N MET A 701 -35.17 -8.32 0.87
CA MET A 701 -34.48 -9.58 1.21
C MET A 701 -33.02 -9.62 0.73
N GLY A 702 -32.31 -8.49 0.85
CA GLY A 702 -30.93 -8.32 0.39
C GLY A 702 -30.75 -8.12 -1.12
N LEU A 703 -31.82 -8.23 -1.92
CA LEU A 703 -31.78 -8.07 -3.38
C LEU A 703 -31.83 -6.58 -3.77
N ASN A 704 -31.05 -6.21 -4.79
CA ASN A 704 -31.22 -4.90 -5.42
C ASN A 704 -32.52 -4.86 -6.27
N PRO A 705 -33.10 -3.68 -6.56
CA PRO A 705 -34.38 -3.59 -7.27
C PRO A 705 -34.43 -4.35 -8.60
N ARG A 706 -33.32 -4.37 -9.35
CA ARG A 706 -33.24 -5.14 -10.61
C ARG A 706 -33.29 -6.65 -10.35
N GLN A 707 -32.66 -7.15 -9.29
CA GLN A 707 -32.72 -8.55 -8.89
C GLN A 707 -34.11 -8.96 -8.42
N VAL A 708 -34.86 -8.07 -7.77
CA VAL A 708 -36.27 -8.29 -7.40
C VAL A 708 -37.13 -8.52 -8.65
N PHE A 709 -36.95 -7.71 -9.70
CA PHE A 709 -37.65 -7.96 -10.96
C PHE A 709 -37.18 -9.22 -11.69
N VAL A 710 -35.91 -9.62 -11.57
CA VAL A 710 -35.43 -10.90 -12.11
C VAL A 710 -36.04 -12.07 -11.36
N LEU A 711 -36.15 -11.98 -10.02
CA LEU A 711 -36.81 -12.97 -9.17
C LEU A 711 -38.29 -13.13 -9.57
N LEU A 712 -39.01 -12.02 -9.74
CA LEU A 712 -40.39 -12.01 -10.24
C LEU A 712 -40.50 -12.63 -11.62
N ALA A 713 -39.63 -12.24 -12.56
CA ALA A 713 -39.63 -12.82 -13.90
C ALA A 713 -39.35 -14.34 -13.86
N ILE A 714 -38.48 -14.81 -12.97
CA ILE A 714 -38.26 -16.26 -12.79
C ILE A 714 -39.55 -16.94 -12.33
N TYR A 715 -40.19 -16.42 -11.27
CA TYR A 715 -41.44 -16.96 -10.75
C TYR A 715 -42.55 -16.98 -11.81
N VAL A 716 -42.74 -15.88 -12.54
CA VAL A 716 -43.75 -15.74 -13.60
C VAL A 716 -43.49 -16.69 -14.78
N LEU A 717 -42.22 -16.91 -15.15
CA LEU A 717 -41.87 -17.80 -16.27
C LEU A 717 -41.91 -19.28 -15.91
N THR A 718 -41.77 -19.64 -14.63
CA THR A 718 -41.73 -21.05 -14.20
C THR A 718 -43.01 -21.52 -13.52
N GLY A 719 -43.80 -20.61 -12.94
CA GLY A 719 -44.98 -20.95 -12.14
C GLY A 719 -44.66 -21.68 -10.83
N ASP A 720 -43.38 -21.85 -10.50
CA ASP A 720 -42.91 -22.65 -9.37
C ASP A 720 -42.07 -21.77 -8.41
N PRO A 721 -42.52 -21.57 -7.16
CA PRO A 721 -41.81 -20.76 -6.17
C PRO A 721 -40.46 -21.35 -5.77
N ALA A 722 -40.28 -22.68 -5.81
CA ALA A 722 -39.01 -23.32 -5.47
C ALA A 722 -37.86 -22.85 -6.39
N VAL A 723 -38.20 -22.52 -7.63
CA VAL A 723 -37.25 -21.98 -8.62
C VAL A 723 -36.81 -20.57 -8.22
N ALA A 724 -37.76 -19.73 -7.81
CA ALA A 724 -37.49 -18.38 -7.35
C ALA A 724 -36.66 -18.39 -6.05
N LEU A 725 -36.96 -19.32 -5.13
CA LEU A 725 -36.21 -19.51 -3.88
C LEU A 725 -34.72 -19.84 -4.11
N GLU A 726 -34.42 -20.73 -5.06
CA GLU A 726 -33.02 -21.04 -5.39
C GLU A 726 -32.28 -19.80 -5.94
N TYR A 727 -32.97 -18.91 -6.67
CA TYR A 727 -32.39 -17.64 -7.12
C TYR A 727 -32.04 -16.73 -5.96
N ILE A 728 -32.95 -16.60 -4.96
CA ILE A 728 -32.71 -15.83 -3.73
C ILE A 728 -31.47 -16.37 -3.02
N SER A 729 -31.41 -17.68 -2.76
CA SER A 729 -30.30 -18.34 -2.08
C SER A 729 -28.97 -18.17 -2.83
N ALA A 730 -28.99 -18.15 -4.17
CA ALA A 730 -27.79 -17.96 -4.99
C ALA A 730 -27.32 -16.50 -5.09
N LYS A 731 -28.15 -15.51 -4.72
CA LYS A 731 -27.86 -14.07 -4.90
C LYS A 731 -27.82 -13.25 -3.62
N ALA A 732 -28.44 -13.73 -2.55
CA ALA A 732 -28.35 -13.09 -1.24
C ALA A 732 -26.90 -13.13 -0.72
N ALA A 733 -26.46 -12.02 -0.12
CA ALA A 733 -25.19 -12.01 0.61
C ALA A 733 -25.28 -12.98 1.79
N ARG A 734 -24.26 -13.82 1.92
CA ARG A 734 -24.22 -15.07 2.69
C ARG A 734 -24.63 -14.96 4.18
N GLU A 735 -24.58 -13.77 4.78
CA GLU A 735 -24.55 -13.64 6.25
C GLU A 735 -25.91 -13.36 6.94
N ARG A 736 -26.99 -13.02 6.23
CA ARG A 736 -28.29 -12.67 6.90
C ARG A 736 -29.53 -13.41 6.41
N MET A 737 -29.45 -14.15 5.30
CA MET A 737 -30.58 -14.92 4.78
C MET A 737 -30.51 -16.42 5.05
N GLU A 738 -29.39 -16.93 5.58
CA GLU A 738 -29.34 -18.30 6.07
C GLU A 738 -30.30 -18.51 7.27
N GLU A 739 -30.66 -17.43 7.98
CA GLU A 739 -31.58 -17.47 9.13
C GLU A 739 -33.08 -17.44 8.75
N ALA A 740 -33.45 -16.93 7.57
CA ALA A 740 -34.85 -16.89 7.15
C ALA A 740 -35.31 -18.26 6.63
N ASP A 741 -36.42 -18.77 7.18
CA ASP A 741 -37.00 -20.06 6.79
C ASP A 741 -37.44 -20.06 5.31
N ALA A 742 -37.48 -21.24 4.71
CA ALA A 742 -37.93 -21.43 3.33
C ALA A 742 -39.37 -20.90 3.12
N GLU A 743 -40.23 -21.02 4.14
CA GLU A 743 -41.62 -20.56 4.07
C GLU A 743 -41.73 -19.02 4.05
N ASP A 744 -40.89 -18.32 4.82
CA ASP A 744 -40.86 -16.83 4.80
C ASP A 744 -40.38 -16.31 3.44
N LYS A 745 -39.39 -16.99 2.84
CA LYS A 745 -38.91 -16.65 1.50
C LYS A 745 -39.98 -16.91 0.44
N LYS A 746 -40.78 -17.98 0.60
CA LYS A 746 -41.87 -18.32 -0.31
C LYS A 746 -42.98 -17.27 -0.22
N ARG A 747 -43.42 -16.95 1.00
CA ARG A 747 -44.41 -15.90 1.28
C ARG A 747 -43.97 -14.55 0.71
N TYR A 748 -42.69 -14.20 0.84
CA TYR A 748 -42.15 -12.98 0.25
C TYR A 748 -42.28 -12.95 -1.28
N VAL A 749 -41.97 -14.06 -1.99
CA VAL A 749 -42.11 -14.14 -3.46
C VAL A 749 -43.58 -14.01 -3.88
N GLU A 750 -44.48 -14.69 -3.18
CA GLU A 750 -45.92 -14.67 -3.46
C GLU A 750 -46.51 -13.28 -3.20
N GLU A 751 -46.20 -12.65 -2.06
CA GLU A 751 -46.61 -11.29 -1.76
C GLU A 751 -46.07 -10.29 -2.78
N LEU A 752 -44.81 -10.46 -3.21
CA LEU A 752 -44.20 -9.60 -4.21
C LEU A 752 -44.92 -9.73 -5.55
N TYR A 753 -45.30 -10.95 -5.95
CA TYR A 753 -46.10 -11.18 -7.15
C TYR A 753 -47.48 -10.53 -7.05
N LEU A 754 -48.18 -10.71 -5.92
CA LEU A 754 -49.50 -10.13 -5.68
C LEU A 754 -49.49 -8.59 -5.61
N LYS A 755 -48.40 -7.99 -5.13
CA LYS A 755 -48.22 -6.52 -5.06
C LYS A 755 -47.79 -5.90 -6.39
N THR A 756 -47.37 -6.71 -7.36
CA THR A 756 -46.90 -6.21 -8.67
C THR A 756 -48.09 -6.01 -9.61
N SER A 757 -48.12 -4.88 -10.33
CA SER A 757 -49.21 -4.59 -11.27
C SER A 757 -49.28 -5.61 -12.41
N LEU A 758 -50.47 -5.83 -12.97
CA LEU A 758 -50.64 -6.73 -14.12
C LEU A 758 -49.83 -6.28 -15.35
N GLU A 759 -49.70 -4.97 -15.57
CA GLU A 759 -48.86 -4.40 -16.62
C GLU A 759 -47.38 -4.73 -16.42
N ASP A 760 -46.90 -4.63 -15.18
CA ASP A 760 -45.54 -5.00 -14.83
C ASP A 760 -45.31 -6.50 -15.03
N ILE A 761 -46.26 -7.36 -14.65
CA ILE A 761 -46.18 -8.81 -14.86
C ILE A 761 -46.14 -9.14 -16.35
N ALA A 762 -47.04 -8.54 -17.15
CA ALA A 762 -47.07 -8.72 -18.60
C ALA A 762 -45.73 -8.27 -19.24
N SER A 763 -45.17 -7.14 -18.80
CA SER A 763 -43.87 -6.64 -19.29
C SER A 763 -42.69 -7.57 -18.93
N LEU A 764 -42.82 -8.38 -17.88
CA LEU A 764 -41.82 -9.38 -17.50
C LEU A 764 -41.94 -10.68 -18.30
N GLN A 765 -43.04 -10.90 -19.02
CA GLN A 765 -43.25 -12.04 -19.93
C GLN A 765 -42.86 -11.73 -21.38
N ASP A 766 -42.87 -10.45 -21.76
CA ASP A 766 -42.56 -10.01 -23.12
C ASP A 766 -41.05 -10.06 -23.43
N PRO A 767 -40.59 -10.94 -24.36
CA PRO A 767 -39.19 -11.02 -24.77
C PRO A 767 -38.70 -9.77 -25.52
N SER A 768 -39.61 -8.93 -26.02
CA SER A 768 -39.34 -7.74 -26.83
C SER A 768 -39.59 -6.42 -26.10
N GLY A 769 -40.19 -6.47 -24.92
CA GLY A 769 -40.67 -5.29 -24.19
C GLY A 769 -39.57 -4.46 -23.51
N SER A 770 -40.01 -3.39 -22.84
CA SER A 770 -39.14 -2.44 -22.11
C SER A 770 -38.25 -3.10 -21.04
N ARG A 771 -38.62 -4.30 -20.57
CA ARG A 771 -37.89 -5.10 -19.59
C ARG A 771 -37.14 -6.29 -20.18
N GLN A 772 -36.86 -6.31 -21.48
CA GLN A 772 -36.11 -7.39 -22.15
C GLN A 772 -34.80 -7.77 -21.42
N GLY A 773 -34.08 -6.82 -20.83
CA GLY A 773 -32.85 -7.09 -20.08
C GLY A 773 -33.06 -7.92 -18.80
N ILE A 774 -34.23 -7.79 -18.16
CA ILE A 774 -34.64 -8.58 -16.99
C ILE A 774 -35.07 -9.97 -17.46
N TYR A 775 -35.95 -10.05 -18.46
CA TYR A 775 -36.39 -11.30 -19.09
C TYR A 775 -35.21 -12.19 -19.52
N LYS A 776 -34.27 -11.64 -20.31
CA LYS A 776 -33.06 -12.36 -20.76
C LYS A 776 -32.18 -12.82 -19.58
N THR A 777 -32.22 -12.13 -18.45
CA THR A 777 -31.46 -12.52 -17.25
C THR A 777 -32.15 -13.67 -16.51
N ALA A 778 -33.48 -13.61 -16.38
CA ALA A 778 -34.31 -14.68 -15.82
C ALA A 778 -34.19 -15.97 -16.65
N GLN A 779 -34.38 -15.91 -17.97
CA GLN A 779 -34.23 -17.06 -18.87
C GLN A 779 -32.83 -17.70 -18.79
N ARG A 780 -31.76 -16.88 -18.79
CA ARG A 780 -30.39 -17.41 -18.65
C ARG A 780 -30.20 -18.13 -17.32
N TRP A 781 -30.83 -17.65 -16.24
CA TRP A 781 -30.75 -18.31 -14.94
C TRP A 781 -31.58 -19.62 -14.94
N ILE A 782 -32.79 -19.62 -15.48
CA ILE A 782 -33.65 -20.81 -15.62
C ILE A 782 -32.94 -21.89 -16.46
N ALA A 783 -32.37 -21.51 -17.61
CA ALA A 783 -31.60 -22.40 -18.46
C ALA A 783 -30.41 -23.00 -17.71
N ARG A 784 -29.64 -22.18 -16.96
CA ARG A 784 -28.52 -22.68 -16.14
C ARG A 784 -28.98 -23.68 -15.09
N ARG A 785 -30.11 -23.42 -14.42
CA ARG A 785 -30.68 -24.32 -13.41
C ARG A 785 -31.10 -25.65 -14.04
N ARG A 786 -31.81 -25.62 -15.17
CA ARG A 786 -32.22 -26.84 -15.88
C ARG A 786 -31.00 -27.66 -16.34
N THR A 787 -29.98 -26.99 -16.90
CA THR A 787 -28.71 -27.64 -17.26
C THR A 787 -28.00 -28.20 -16.03
N ARG A 788 -28.04 -27.51 -14.89
CA ARG A 788 -27.51 -28.02 -13.61
C ARG A 788 -28.25 -29.30 -13.20
N ASN A 789 -29.57 -29.31 -13.22
CA ASN A 789 -30.37 -30.48 -12.87
C ASN A 789 -30.09 -31.66 -13.81
N PHE A 790 -29.93 -31.40 -15.11
CA PHE A 790 -29.48 -32.40 -16.08
C PHE A 790 -28.12 -33.00 -15.68
N VAL A 791 -27.13 -32.16 -15.33
CA VAL A 791 -25.82 -32.64 -14.88
C VAL A 791 -25.93 -33.46 -13.59
N CYS A 792 -26.75 -33.02 -12.63
CA CYS A 792 -26.99 -33.77 -11.40
C CYS A 792 -27.63 -35.14 -11.67
N ASN A 793 -28.63 -35.21 -12.54
CA ASN A 793 -29.31 -36.46 -12.91
C ASN A 793 -28.35 -37.41 -13.65
N MET A 794 -27.54 -36.90 -14.58
CA MET A 794 -26.51 -37.67 -15.28
C MET A 794 -25.44 -38.21 -14.30
N ASN A 795 -24.97 -37.37 -13.38
CA ASN A 795 -24.01 -37.81 -12.37
C ASN A 795 -24.61 -38.85 -11.41
N ALA A 796 -25.90 -38.76 -11.08
CA ALA A 796 -26.59 -39.72 -10.22
C ALA A 796 -26.67 -41.12 -10.85
N ILE A 797 -26.76 -41.22 -12.19
CA ILE A 797 -26.68 -42.49 -12.94
C ILE A 797 -25.24 -42.93 -13.24
N GLY A 798 -24.24 -42.27 -12.63
CA GLY A 798 -22.81 -42.62 -12.79
C GLY A 798 -22.17 -42.10 -14.08
N VAL A 799 -22.84 -41.23 -14.84
CA VAL A 799 -22.34 -40.71 -16.13
C VAL A 799 -22.07 -39.21 -16.05
N ALA A 800 -20.81 -38.79 -16.21
CA ALA A 800 -20.48 -37.37 -16.27
C ALA A 800 -20.67 -36.83 -17.71
N PRO A 801 -21.58 -35.87 -17.95
CA PRO A 801 -21.84 -35.37 -19.30
C PRO A 801 -20.65 -34.57 -19.84
N SER A 802 -20.41 -34.66 -21.15
CA SER A 802 -19.35 -33.91 -21.82
C SER A 802 -19.65 -32.41 -21.82
N SER A 803 -18.62 -31.56 -21.98
CA SER A 803 -18.83 -30.10 -22.08
C SER A 803 -19.73 -29.70 -23.25
N GLU A 804 -19.78 -30.54 -24.29
CA GLU A 804 -20.64 -30.35 -25.46
C GLU A 804 -22.10 -30.73 -25.16
N GLN A 805 -22.34 -31.86 -24.48
CA GLN A 805 -23.68 -32.25 -24.03
C GLN A 805 -24.28 -31.21 -23.07
N VAL A 806 -23.48 -30.68 -22.15
CA VAL A 806 -23.92 -29.61 -21.22
C VAL A 806 -24.24 -28.32 -21.97
N ALA A 807 -23.46 -27.96 -23.00
CA ALA A 807 -23.74 -26.78 -23.80
C ALA A 807 -24.95 -26.96 -24.72
N GLU A 808 -25.15 -28.15 -25.27
CA GLU A 808 -26.32 -28.51 -26.07
C GLU A 808 -27.60 -28.46 -25.25
N GLU A 809 -27.58 -29.06 -24.05
CA GLU A 809 -28.72 -28.98 -23.13
C GLU A 809 -29.00 -27.52 -22.73
N TYR A 810 -27.96 -26.71 -22.51
CA TYR A 810 -28.15 -25.28 -22.28
C TYR A 810 -28.77 -24.54 -23.48
N ARG A 811 -28.41 -24.89 -24.73
CA ARG A 811 -29.01 -24.31 -25.95
C ARG A 811 -30.49 -24.65 -26.06
N LYS A 812 -30.87 -25.90 -25.80
CA LYS A 812 -32.29 -26.33 -25.82
C LYS A 812 -33.16 -25.51 -24.86
N GLN A 813 -32.59 -25.11 -23.74
CA GLN A 813 -33.30 -24.40 -22.67
C GLN A 813 -33.23 -22.87 -22.79
N SER A 814 -32.42 -22.33 -23.70
CA SER A 814 -32.12 -20.90 -23.79
C SER A 814 -32.27 -20.40 -25.22
N ALA A 815 -33.20 -19.48 -25.46
CA ALA A 815 -33.33 -18.77 -26.74
C ALA A 815 -32.09 -17.90 -27.09
N SER A 816 -31.16 -17.69 -26.14
CA SER A 816 -29.91 -16.97 -26.40
C SER A 816 -28.82 -17.90 -26.96
N SER A 817 -28.19 -17.51 -28.08
CA SER A 817 -27.00 -18.16 -28.64
C SER A 817 -25.89 -18.30 -27.59
N VAL A 818 -25.34 -19.52 -27.43
CA VAL A 818 -24.09 -19.73 -26.69
C VAL A 818 -22.99 -18.90 -27.36
N PRO A 819 -22.07 -18.25 -26.61
CA PRO A 819 -20.98 -17.49 -27.22
C PRO A 819 -20.06 -18.47 -27.94
N THR A 820 -20.18 -18.48 -29.27
CA THR A 820 -19.39 -19.20 -30.28
C THR A 820 -19.45 -20.73 -30.25
N THR A 821 -19.51 -21.33 -31.44
CA THR A 821 -19.40 -22.79 -31.67
C THR A 821 -17.95 -23.27 -31.69
N ASP A 822 -16.98 -22.36 -31.60
CA ASP A 822 -15.57 -22.72 -31.60
C ASP A 822 -15.14 -23.37 -30.27
N ALA A 823 -14.17 -24.29 -30.35
CA ALA A 823 -13.72 -25.05 -29.19
C ALA A 823 -13.17 -24.16 -28.05
N ARG A 824 -12.69 -22.95 -28.37
CA ARG A 824 -12.18 -21.99 -27.38
C ARG A 824 -13.31 -21.33 -26.59
N GLY A 825 -14.39 -20.91 -27.26
CA GLY A 825 -15.59 -20.39 -26.62
C GLY A 825 -16.26 -21.42 -25.72
N LEU A 826 -16.40 -22.65 -26.21
CA LEU A 826 -16.99 -23.75 -25.44
C LEU A 826 -16.20 -24.04 -24.14
N ARG A 827 -14.86 -24.04 -24.18
CA ARG A 827 -14.00 -24.22 -23.01
C ARG A 827 -14.12 -23.06 -22.01
N ALA A 828 -14.16 -21.82 -22.49
CA ALA A 828 -14.31 -20.65 -21.64
C ALA A 828 -15.68 -20.61 -20.95
N TRP A 829 -16.74 -20.95 -21.69
CA TRP A 829 -18.10 -21.06 -21.18
C TRP A 829 -18.21 -22.19 -20.15
N SER A 830 -17.73 -23.40 -20.46
CA SER A 830 -17.78 -24.54 -19.54
C SER A 830 -16.98 -24.30 -18.25
N SER A 831 -15.85 -23.59 -18.33
CA SER A 831 -15.09 -23.15 -17.15
C SER A 831 -15.89 -22.18 -16.25
N ARG A 832 -16.62 -21.22 -16.85
CA ARG A 832 -17.49 -20.31 -16.10
C ARG A 832 -18.69 -21.03 -15.48
N PHE A 833 -19.29 -21.99 -16.21
CA PHE A 833 -20.37 -22.82 -15.71
C PHE A 833 -19.91 -23.65 -14.51
N ARG A 834 -18.76 -24.34 -14.60
CA ARG A 834 -18.15 -25.10 -13.49
C ARG A 834 -17.91 -24.25 -12.26
N ARG A 835 -17.30 -23.06 -12.42
CA ARG A 835 -17.04 -22.15 -11.28
C ARG A 835 -18.31 -21.66 -10.60
N SER A 836 -19.41 -21.54 -11.35
CA SER A 836 -20.67 -21.03 -10.79
C SER A 836 -21.40 -22.04 -9.92
N PHE A 837 -21.14 -23.34 -10.11
CA PHE A 837 -21.91 -24.42 -9.45
C PHE A 837 -21.05 -25.54 -8.85
N ALA A 838 -19.72 -25.42 -8.86
CA ALA A 838 -18.76 -26.36 -8.28
C ALA A 838 -18.81 -27.82 -8.81
N PHE A 839 -19.33 -28.07 -10.01
CA PHE A 839 -19.41 -29.41 -10.60
C PHE A 839 -18.09 -29.89 -11.25
N ARG A 840 -17.82 -31.20 -11.16
CA ARG A 840 -16.85 -31.90 -12.02
C ARG A 840 -17.52 -32.20 -13.37
N LEU A 841 -16.87 -31.81 -14.47
CA LEU A 841 -17.25 -32.20 -15.85
C LEU A 841 -16.07 -32.98 -16.46
N GLY A 842 -16.34 -34.11 -17.12
CA GLY A 842 -15.33 -35.02 -17.68
C GLY A 842 -15.37 -36.41 -17.04
N LYS A 843 -14.53 -37.34 -17.49
CA LYS A 843 -14.53 -38.75 -17.04
C LYS A 843 -14.41 -38.83 -15.51
N MET A 844 -15.47 -39.26 -14.83
CA MET A 844 -15.32 -39.76 -13.47
C MET A 844 -14.41 -40.99 -13.54
N LYS A 845 -13.31 -41.01 -12.78
CA LYS A 845 -12.65 -42.29 -12.49
C LYS A 845 -13.72 -43.16 -11.84
N ALA A 846 -14.00 -44.32 -12.41
CA ALA A 846 -14.93 -45.28 -11.84
C ALA A 846 -14.62 -45.39 -10.34
N ALA A 847 -15.58 -45.03 -9.50
CA ALA A 847 -15.54 -45.49 -8.12
C ALA A 847 -15.55 -47.03 -8.19
N LYS A 848 -14.82 -47.66 -7.27
CA LYS A 848 -14.59 -49.11 -7.14
C LYS A 848 -15.73 -49.99 -7.67
N PRO A 849 -15.42 -51.15 -8.27
CA PRO A 849 -16.44 -52.02 -8.83
C PRO A 849 -17.47 -52.37 -7.74
N VAL A 850 -18.74 -52.10 -8.03
CA VAL A 850 -19.85 -52.78 -7.39
C VAL A 850 -19.71 -54.25 -7.80
N GLU A 851 -19.49 -55.13 -6.84
CA GLU A 851 -19.16 -56.56 -7.01
C GLU A 851 -20.27 -57.41 -7.67
N ASP A 852 -21.27 -56.81 -8.32
CA ASP A 852 -22.49 -57.53 -8.69
C ASP A 852 -22.91 -57.38 -10.17
N VAL A 853 -21.94 -57.11 -11.05
CA VAL A 853 -22.19 -57.02 -12.51
C VAL A 853 -21.65 -58.25 -13.28
N CYS A 854 -20.78 -59.06 -12.66
CA CYS A 854 -20.26 -60.28 -13.30
C CYS A 854 -21.26 -61.46 -13.33
N ALA A 855 -22.45 -61.35 -12.74
CA ALA A 855 -23.49 -62.38 -12.81
C ALA A 855 -24.45 -62.25 -14.01
N LYS A 856 -24.34 -61.22 -14.87
CA LYS A 856 -25.37 -60.94 -15.89
C LYS A 856 -24.91 -60.72 -17.33
N ALA A 857 -23.64 -60.91 -17.66
CA ALA A 857 -23.20 -60.83 -19.05
C ALA A 857 -22.21 -61.95 -19.37
N GLY A 858 -22.72 -63.06 -19.89
CA GLY A 858 -21.89 -64.06 -20.53
C GLY A 858 -21.28 -63.48 -21.80
N CYS A 859 -19.96 -63.30 -21.82
CA CYS A 859 -19.20 -63.29 -23.07
C CYS A 859 -17.69 -63.48 -22.84
N TRP A 860 -17.20 -64.48 -23.55
CA TRP A 860 -15.83 -64.94 -23.83
C TRP A 860 -14.70 -63.90 -23.75
N VAL A 861 -13.68 -64.23 -22.95
CA VAL A 861 -12.36 -63.58 -22.94
C VAL A 861 -11.43 -64.35 -23.89
N LEU A 862 -10.93 -63.65 -24.91
CA LEU A 862 -9.77 -64.07 -25.70
C LEU A 862 -8.54 -63.34 -25.13
N GLU A 863 -7.64 -64.11 -24.53
CA GLU A 863 -6.30 -63.67 -24.16
C GLU A 863 -5.47 -63.40 -25.42
N THR A 864 -4.83 -62.23 -25.47
CA THR A 864 -3.52 -62.13 -26.11
C THR A 864 -2.60 -61.25 -25.27
N SER A 865 -1.44 -61.83 -25.02
CA SER A 865 -0.23 -61.31 -24.40
C SER A 865 0.34 -60.10 -25.14
N CYS A 866 1.04 -59.20 -24.43
CA CYS A 866 2.50 -59.02 -24.55
C CYS A 866 3.00 -57.77 -23.78
N THR A 867 3.85 -58.06 -22.80
CA THR A 867 4.99 -57.33 -22.22
C THR A 867 5.40 -55.94 -22.76
N ARG A 868 5.70 -54.99 -21.84
CA ARG A 868 7.06 -54.54 -21.44
C ARG A 868 7.04 -53.21 -20.66
N ASN A 869 7.75 -53.20 -19.52
CA ASN A 869 8.75 -52.22 -19.02
C ASN A 869 8.67 -50.76 -19.53
N THR A 870 8.83 -49.71 -18.71
CA THR A 870 9.85 -49.50 -17.67
C THR A 870 9.54 -48.25 -16.83
N ALA A 871 10.17 -48.17 -15.67
CA ALA A 871 10.21 -47.11 -14.67
C ALA A 871 10.56 -45.69 -15.19
N CYS A 872 10.07 -44.65 -14.51
CA CYS A 872 10.87 -43.75 -13.64
C CYS A 872 10.11 -42.45 -13.29
N LEU A 873 9.95 -42.24 -11.97
CA LEU A 873 10.14 -40.99 -11.22
C LEU A 873 9.71 -39.65 -11.87
N TRP A 874 8.54 -39.14 -11.47
CA TRP A 874 8.36 -37.90 -10.68
C TRP A 874 6.94 -37.85 -10.11
#